data_AF-A0A2C5YQ83-F1
#
_entry.id   AF-A0A2C5YQ83-F1
#
_cell.length_a   1.000
_cell.length_b   1.000
_cell.length_c   1.000
_cell.angle_alpha   90.00
_cell.angle_beta   90.00
_cell.angle_gamma   90.00
#
_symmetry.space_group_name_H-M   'P 1'
#
loop_
_entity.id
_entity.type
_entity.pdbx_description
1 polymer ?
#
loop_
_entity_poly.entity_id
_entity_poly.type
_entity_poly.pdbx_seq_one_letter_code
_entity_poly.pdbx_strand_id
1 'polypeptide(L)'
;MKSAVALVGLLASSVCSAHGADDHGGPWSKEALAELEAKWGYEWGFSGIGSFAHLDHVKCLVDPSVQFDIAVIGVPFDTAVSFRPGARFGPRAIRHSSARQTAFRGFNPRAGINPYQDWAKIIDCGDMPITPFDNQIALEQMTQAFRELGKRKASKTSNPRPRLVTLGGDHSLALPALRALKEIYGRPVRVLHFDAHLDTWDPYSYPAAWGATQFTHGSMFWMASQEGLLSNSSSSPSVHAGLRTRLSGTSWADNESDGSQNWVRFSADDMDEKGTSGIIDGIVKTLGTEDPVYLSVDIDVLDPAFAPGTGTPEPGGWTTRELIRVLRGIEGLNLVGADVVEVSPAYQGRGEETALAAAQVVYEMVTSMVKRGSKGQAVVRDELTPLEPEFRYIFSEMAAVQELAERIRSDDSVYVDTDAGVDDGTADGSQGKPFKSLAFAYIQNIDRPGVTYLTRASVTGSEEDAAARMAWKAPAKSAVKKAQGAVDVHKKKLAKQQQVQASEDAKKQQRLGNLEASKKIIIREDPSLPKAVKMNIGDKTVALGDGDGVKGARVKVSGRIHRLRVQKQATFITLVDGRGHLQCVLQAGDLTKTYDALLFAQGTSLTLHGEMRKVPDGQTAPDGRELHVDYYTVIGTSPGDEEAITNKVSSTQNQWDQLMLDNRHLVLRGDNASAVMKLRASVEWAFIKAYHDMGFVKVSPPALVQTQVEGGATLFNVPYYDELAYLTQSSQLYLETVLPSLGNVYCIEKSFRAEKSLTRRHLSEYTHVEAELDFIEFGEMLEHIEEVICRVVDSVLEDAEMARLLKELNPGFDRPSRPFLRMKYSDAIDWLNKQDPPILNEEGNTHVFGDDIAEAAERKMTDIINRPIFLTHFPVEIKAFYMKKDPSDVRVTESVDCLMPGVGEIVGGSMRMEGYDELLAAYEKQGIPAKDYYWYTDQRKYGTSPHGGYGLGLERFLAWMANQHTVRTTCLYPRFMGRCKP
;
A
#
# COMPACT_ATOMS: atom_id res chain seq x y z
N MET A 1 46.56 -61.61 -5.73
CA MET A 1 47.03 -61.97 -4.38
C MET A 1 47.52 -60.70 -3.70
N LYS A 2 47.01 -60.42 -2.49
CA LYS A 2 47.61 -59.67 -1.34
C LYS A 2 48.46 -58.41 -1.66
N SER A 3 48.03 -57.20 -1.27
CA SER A 3 48.27 -56.57 0.07
C SER A 3 49.75 -56.58 0.47
N ALA A 4 50.39 -55.56 1.02
CA ALA A 4 50.16 -54.15 1.30
C ALA A 4 51.45 -53.64 2.02
N VAL A 5 51.64 -52.32 2.10
CA VAL A 5 52.48 -51.58 3.09
C VAL A 5 54.01 -51.57 2.88
N ALA A 6 54.56 -50.35 2.71
CA ALA A 6 55.76 -49.89 3.42
C ALA A 6 55.86 -48.35 3.39
N LEU A 7 56.04 -47.78 4.58
CA LEU A 7 56.07 -46.38 4.97
C LEU A 7 57.53 -46.00 5.32
N VAL A 8 58.03 -44.84 4.89
CA VAL A 8 59.23 -44.14 5.43
C VAL A 8 59.04 -42.64 5.06
N GLY A 9 59.16 -41.62 5.91
CA GLY A 9 59.67 -41.47 7.27
C GLY A 9 60.50 -40.16 7.36
N LEU A 10 60.54 -39.56 8.57
CA LEU A 10 61.34 -38.41 9.09
C LEU A 10 60.57 -37.09 9.30
N LEU A 11 60.18 -36.75 10.55
CA LEU A 11 60.94 -36.10 11.66
C LEU A 11 61.03 -34.56 11.46
N ALA A 12 60.82 -33.65 12.42
CA ALA A 12 60.62 -33.69 13.86
C ALA A 12 59.99 -32.36 14.38
N SER A 13 59.53 -32.43 15.63
CA SER A 13 58.93 -31.46 16.56
C SER A 13 59.45 -30.01 16.64
N SER A 14 58.52 -29.06 16.87
CA SER A 14 58.64 -27.97 17.86
C SER A 14 57.26 -27.54 18.37
N VAL A 15 57.21 -26.99 19.59
CA VAL A 15 56.05 -26.86 20.48
C VAL A 15 55.65 -25.36 20.64
N CYS A 16 54.35 -25.11 20.91
CA CYS A 16 53.68 -23.90 21.44
C CYS A 16 52.90 -22.95 20.49
N SER A 17 51.58 -23.24 20.41
CA SER A 17 50.42 -22.36 20.74
C SER A 17 50.00 -21.17 19.85
N ALA A 18 48.93 -21.36 19.05
CA ALA A 18 47.64 -20.63 19.13
C ALA A 18 46.57 -21.27 18.20
N HIS A 19 45.31 -21.22 18.61
CA HIS A 19 44.15 -22.05 18.22
C HIS A 19 43.76 -22.15 16.72
N GLY A 20 43.71 -23.40 16.23
CA GLY A 20 42.48 -24.08 15.80
C GLY A 20 41.80 -23.63 14.50
N ALA A 21 42.26 -24.16 13.36
CA ALA A 21 41.47 -24.31 12.14
C ALA A 21 41.23 -25.81 11.92
N ASP A 22 40.02 -26.29 12.17
CA ASP A 22 39.58 -27.62 11.77
C ASP A 22 38.77 -27.52 10.48
N ASP A 23 39.30 -28.15 9.44
CA ASP A 23 38.75 -28.29 8.10
C ASP A 23 38.05 -29.67 8.03
N HIS A 24 36.72 -29.70 8.00
CA HIS A 24 35.90 -30.92 7.91
C HIS A 24 35.07 -30.94 6.63
N GLY A 25 35.69 -31.31 5.51
CA GLY A 25 35.04 -31.46 4.20
C GLY A 25 34.50 -32.88 3.94
N GLY A 26 33.35 -33.24 4.55
CA GLY A 26 32.52 -34.37 4.10
C GLY A 26 31.30 -33.87 3.30
N PRO A 27 30.70 -34.68 2.40
CA PRO A 27 29.47 -34.29 1.71
C PRO A 27 28.34 -34.08 2.72
N TRP A 28 27.65 -32.95 2.62
CA TRP A 28 26.51 -32.61 3.47
C TRP A 28 25.46 -33.72 3.46
N SER A 29 24.94 -34.10 4.63
CA SER A 29 23.84 -35.07 4.71
C SER A 29 22.56 -34.49 4.10
N LYS A 30 21.65 -35.35 3.63
CA LYS A 30 20.36 -34.90 3.08
C LYS A 30 19.55 -34.13 4.12
N GLU A 31 19.65 -34.54 5.37
CA GLU A 31 19.00 -33.90 6.51
C GLU A 31 19.58 -32.50 6.76
N ALA A 32 20.91 -32.34 6.68
CA ALA A 32 21.55 -31.04 6.83
C ALA A 32 21.20 -30.09 5.67
N LEU A 33 21.14 -30.58 4.43
CA LEU A 33 20.68 -29.78 3.29
C LEU A 33 19.21 -29.38 3.43
N ALA A 34 18.33 -30.28 3.88
CA ALA A 34 16.93 -29.96 4.12
C ALA A 34 16.74 -28.95 5.26
N GLU A 35 17.57 -29.01 6.31
CA GLU A 35 17.56 -28.02 7.40
C GLU A 35 18.03 -26.64 6.92
N LEU A 36 19.09 -26.58 6.10
CA LEU A 36 19.55 -25.33 5.49
C LEU A 36 18.48 -24.72 4.58
N GLU A 37 17.82 -25.54 3.78
CA GLU A 37 16.71 -25.11 2.92
C GLU A 37 15.54 -24.55 3.75
N ALA A 38 15.15 -25.22 4.84
CA ALA A 38 14.07 -24.75 5.70
C ALA A 38 14.41 -23.42 6.41
N LYS A 39 15.69 -23.18 6.74
CA LYS A 39 16.15 -21.98 7.43
C LYS A 39 16.36 -20.79 6.50
N TRP A 40 16.90 -21.04 5.31
CA TRP A 40 17.46 -20.00 4.44
C TRP A 40 16.87 -19.97 3.03
N GLY A 41 16.12 -21.00 2.61
CA GLY A 41 15.51 -21.11 1.28
C GLY A 41 14.27 -20.25 1.09
N TYR A 42 13.68 -19.70 2.16
CA TYR A 42 12.52 -18.82 2.05
C TYR A 42 12.91 -17.39 1.68
N GLU A 43 12.38 -16.89 0.57
CA GLU A 43 12.52 -15.50 0.15
C GLU A 43 11.25 -14.68 0.45
N TRP A 44 11.45 -13.48 0.98
CA TRP A 44 10.39 -12.48 1.05
C TRP A 44 10.16 -11.86 -0.33
N GLY A 45 8.96 -11.35 -0.58
CA GLY A 45 8.60 -10.72 -1.86
C GLY A 45 9.34 -9.41 -2.21
N PHE A 46 10.43 -9.09 -1.51
CA PHE A 46 11.35 -7.97 -1.77
C PHE A 46 12.82 -8.42 -1.76
N SER A 47 13.09 -9.73 -1.69
CA SER A 47 14.42 -10.34 -1.65
C SER A 47 14.52 -11.46 -2.67
N GLY A 48 15.73 -11.80 -3.12
CA GLY A 48 15.95 -12.96 -3.98
C GLY A 48 16.13 -12.63 -5.46
N ILE A 49 16.17 -13.67 -6.29
CA ILE A 49 16.27 -13.53 -7.74
C ILE A 49 14.92 -13.04 -8.29
N GLY A 50 14.95 -12.04 -9.17
CA GLY A 50 13.74 -11.49 -9.79
C GLY A 50 13.13 -12.41 -10.85
N SER A 51 12.68 -13.60 -10.46
CA SER A 51 11.83 -14.49 -11.26
C SER A 51 10.35 -14.16 -11.08
N PHE A 52 9.51 -14.64 -12.00
CA PHE A 52 8.06 -14.48 -11.87
C PHE A 52 7.58 -15.22 -10.62
N ALA A 53 6.86 -14.54 -9.72
CA ALA A 53 6.26 -15.13 -8.53
C ALA A 53 7.25 -15.86 -7.58
N HIS A 54 8.55 -15.54 -7.65
CA HIS A 54 9.62 -16.31 -6.98
C HIS A 54 9.61 -17.81 -7.34
N LEU A 55 9.16 -18.14 -8.55
CA LEU A 55 9.27 -19.51 -9.06
C LEU A 55 10.73 -19.87 -9.30
N ASP A 56 11.02 -21.17 -9.26
CA ASP A 56 12.33 -21.71 -9.60
C ASP A 56 12.79 -21.17 -10.95
N HIS A 57 13.98 -20.57 -10.98
CA HIS A 57 14.57 -20.01 -12.18
C HIS A 57 15.59 -20.97 -12.79
N VAL A 58 15.39 -21.33 -14.05
CA VAL A 58 16.35 -22.14 -14.81
C VAL A 58 16.45 -21.60 -16.23
N LYS A 59 17.65 -21.53 -16.81
CA LYS A 59 17.80 -21.18 -18.24
C LYS A 59 17.40 -22.37 -19.11
N CYS A 60 16.10 -22.59 -19.29
CA CYS A 60 15.59 -23.81 -19.90
C CYS A 60 16.19 -24.08 -21.29
N LEU A 61 16.35 -23.07 -22.15
CA LEU A 61 16.88 -23.23 -23.52
C LEU A 61 18.30 -23.84 -23.60
N VAL A 62 19.08 -23.82 -22.51
CA VAL A 62 20.40 -24.45 -22.45
C VAL A 62 20.43 -25.70 -21.56
N ASP A 63 19.35 -25.99 -20.84
CA ASP A 63 19.20 -27.19 -20.02
C ASP A 63 17.95 -28.00 -20.46
N PRO A 64 18.13 -28.95 -21.39
CA PRO A 64 17.03 -29.79 -21.88
C PRO A 64 16.56 -30.84 -20.86
N SER A 65 17.27 -31.03 -19.74
CA SER A 65 16.89 -32.00 -18.71
C SER A 65 15.72 -31.52 -17.85
N VAL A 66 15.50 -30.20 -17.82
CA VAL A 66 14.47 -29.55 -17.02
C VAL A 66 13.09 -29.82 -17.62
N GLN A 67 12.28 -30.56 -16.88
CA GLN A 67 10.86 -30.78 -17.18
C GLN A 67 9.99 -29.78 -16.43
N PHE A 68 8.93 -29.33 -17.10
CA PHE A 68 7.89 -28.43 -16.58
C PHE A 68 6.56 -28.76 -17.25
N ASP A 69 5.44 -28.44 -16.60
CA ASP A 69 4.11 -28.48 -17.21
C ASP A 69 3.73 -27.11 -17.79
N ILE A 70 4.21 -26.04 -17.16
CA ILE A 70 4.08 -24.65 -17.63
C ILE A 70 5.44 -23.96 -17.49
N ALA A 71 5.94 -23.36 -18.57
CA ALA A 71 7.12 -22.50 -18.53
C ALA A 71 6.72 -21.04 -18.70
N VAL A 72 7.20 -20.20 -17.80
CA VAL A 72 7.15 -18.73 -17.93
C VAL A 72 8.46 -18.30 -18.59
N ILE A 73 8.41 -17.58 -19.72
CA ILE A 73 9.62 -17.15 -20.44
C ILE A 73 9.50 -15.71 -20.94
N GLY A 74 10.55 -14.92 -20.76
CA GLY A 74 10.57 -13.53 -21.23
C GLY A 74 11.03 -13.42 -22.67
N VAL A 75 10.44 -12.46 -23.40
CA VAL A 75 10.77 -12.17 -24.80
C VAL A 75 11.18 -10.69 -24.90
N PRO A 76 12.45 -10.34 -24.63
CA PRO A 76 12.90 -8.95 -24.61
C PRO A 76 13.12 -8.38 -26.02
N PHE A 77 12.03 -8.16 -26.77
CA PHE A 77 12.04 -7.74 -28.17
C PHE A 77 11.01 -6.65 -28.46
N ASP A 78 11.36 -5.56 -29.15
CA ASP A 78 10.38 -4.52 -29.53
C ASP A 78 10.77 -3.79 -30.83
N THR A 79 11.45 -4.46 -31.76
CA THR A 79 11.93 -3.84 -33.00
C THR A 79 10.94 -3.96 -34.16
N ALA A 80 9.77 -4.56 -33.94
CA ALA A 80 8.67 -4.68 -34.90
C ALA A 80 7.53 -3.66 -34.62
N VAL A 81 7.73 -2.74 -33.67
CA VAL A 81 6.76 -1.69 -33.28
C VAL A 81 6.64 -0.55 -34.30
N SER A 82 5.47 0.10 -34.31
CA SER A 82 5.18 1.26 -35.15
C SER A 82 5.18 2.61 -34.41
N PHE A 83 4.79 2.66 -33.13
CA PHE A 83 4.65 3.92 -32.37
C PHE A 83 5.69 4.09 -31.25
N ARG A 84 5.50 3.51 -30.06
CA ARG A 84 6.43 3.67 -28.93
C ARG A 84 7.25 2.39 -28.69
N PRO A 85 8.60 2.46 -28.67
CA PRO A 85 9.42 1.36 -28.21
C PRO A 85 9.50 1.34 -26.66
N GLY A 86 9.94 0.22 -26.10
CA GLY A 86 10.20 0.05 -24.66
C GLY A 86 9.72 -1.31 -24.11
N ALA A 87 8.89 -2.03 -24.86
CA ALA A 87 8.34 -3.33 -24.46
C ALA A 87 9.41 -4.43 -24.30
N ARG A 88 10.62 -4.24 -24.86
CA ARG A 88 11.77 -5.15 -24.62
C ARG A 88 12.17 -5.25 -23.15
N PHE A 89 11.82 -4.25 -22.33
CA PHE A 89 12.08 -4.25 -20.88
C PHE A 89 10.90 -4.79 -20.05
N GLY A 90 9.76 -5.06 -20.70
CA GLY A 90 8.57 -5.65 -20.11
C GLY A 90 8.81 -6.94 -19.32
N PRO A 91 9.59 -7.93 -19.80
CA PRO A 91 9.77 -9.18 -19.07
C PRO A 91 10.34 -8.98 -17.67
N ARG A 92 11.31 -8.07 -17.53
CA ARG A 92 11.90 -7.71 -16.22
C ARG A 92 10.89 -7.00 -15.33
N ALA A 93 10.12 -6.06 -15.88
CA ALA A 93 9.13 -5.29 -15.13
C ALA A 93 8.00 -6.19 -14.60
N ILE A 94 7.47 -7.09 -15.43
CA ILE A 94 6.40 -8.02 -15.03
C ILE A 94 6.86 -8.94 -13.90
N ARG A 95 8.08 -9.48 -13.99
CA ARG A 95 8.67 -10.28 -12.90
C ARG A 95 8.79 -9.47 -11.61
N HIS A 96 9.30 -8.25 -11.69
CA HIS A 96 9.41 -7.37 -10.53
C HIS A 96 8.05 -7.12 -9.86
N SER A 97 7.03 -6.75 -10.64
CA SER A 97 5.69 -6.48 -10.10
C SER A 97 4.98 -7.74 -9.60
N SER A 98 5.39 -8.93 -10.03
CA SER A 98 4.89 -10.23 -9.54
C SER A 98 5.45 -10.63 -8.17
N ALA A 99 6.43 -9.92 -7.60
CA ALA A 99 7.18 -10.36 -6.41
C ALA A 99 6.30 -10.60 -5.15
N ARG A 100 5.09 -10.04 -5.09
CA ARG A 100 4.13 -10.34 -4.01
C ARG A 100 3.36 -11.66 -4.17
N GLN A 101 3.38 -12.26 -5.35
CA GLN A 101 2.65 -13.47 -5.73
C GLN A 101 3.48 -14.74 -5.44
N THR A 102 4.06 -14.89 -4.25
CA THR A 102 4.88 -16.08 -3.94
C THR A 102 4.03 -17.35 -3.87
N ALA A 103 4.64 -18.54 -4.02
CA ALA A 103 3.92 -19.81 -3.84
C ALA A 103 3.18 -19.89 -2.48
N PHE A 104 3.74 -19.30 -1.42
CA PHE A 104 3.09 -19.17 -0.11
C PHE A 104 1.84 -18.28 -0.12
N ARG A 105 1.83 -17.21 -0.93
CA ARG A 105 0.69 -16.27 -1.09
C ARG A 105 0.03 -16.40 -2.47
N GLY A 106 0.05 -17.59 -3.05
CA GLY A 106 -0.44 -17.88 -4.40
C GLY A 106 -1.90 -18.29 -4.47
N PHE A 107 -2.59 -18.52 -3.35
CA PHE A 107 -3.96 -19.03 -3.36
C PHE A 107 -4.95 -18.07 -4.03
N ASN A 108 -5.64 -18.54 -5.08
CA ASN A 108 -6.67 -17.80 -5.77
C ASN A 108 -8.05 -18.15 -5.17
N PRO A 109 -8.64 -17.29 -4.32
CA PRO A 109 -9.87 -17.63 -3.60
C PRO A 109 -11.07 -17.84 -4.51
N ARG A 110 -11.09 -17.19 -5.68
CA ARG A 110 -12.16 -17.35 -6.67
C ARG A 110 -12.05 -18.69 -7.38
N ALA A 111 -10.84 -19.14 -7.71
CA ALA A 111 -10.62 -20.43 -8.35
C ALA A 111 -10.65 -21.61 -7.37
N GLY A 112 -10.42 -21.35 -6.08
CA GLY A 112 -10.33 -22.37 -5.03
C GLY A 112 -9.04 -23.18 -5.05
N ILE A 113 -8.00 -22.70 -5.73
CA ILE A 113 -6.72 -23.39 -5.92
C ILE A 113 -5.54 -22.44 -5.71
N ASN A 114 -4.39 -22.97 -5.31
CA ASN A 114 -3.11 -22.28 -5.43
C ASN A 114 -2.40 -22.81 -6.68
N PRO A 115 -2.37 -22.07 -7.81
CA PRO A 115 -1.85 -22.60 -9.06
C PRO A 115 -0.37 -22.97 -9.01
N TYR A 116 0.41 -22.34 -8.11
CA TYR A 116 1.84 -22.61 -7.95
C TYR A 116 2.13 -23.85 -7.09
N GLN A 117 1.12 -24.40 -6.41
CA GLN A 117 1.26 -25.54 -5.49
C GLN A 117 0.32 -26.71 -5.82
N ASP A 118 -0.41 -26.63 -6.95
CA ASP A 118 -1.34 -27.68 -7.40
C ASP A 118 -0.57 -28.78 -8.18
N TRP A 119 -1.20 -29.41 -9.17
CA TRP A 119 -0.60 -30.52 -9.89
C TRP A 119 0.57 -30.11 -10.81
N ALA A 120 0.60 -28.88 -11.32
CA ALA A 120 1.50 -28.44 -12.38
C ALA A 120 2.85 -27.97 -11.84
N LYS A 121 3.94 -28.44 -12.45
CA LYS A 121 5.28 -27.90 -12.23
C LYS A 121 5.48 -26.66 -13.09
N ILE A 122 5.61 -25.49 -12.46
CA ILE A 122 5.75 -24.20 -13.12
C ILE A 122 7.16 -23.67 -12.89
N ILE A 123 7.88 -23.33 -13.96
CA ILE A 123 9.27 -22.86 -13.92
C ILE A 123 9.39 -21.53 -14.65
N ASP A 124 10.19 -20.60 -14.11
CA ASP A 124 10.65 -19.42 -14.85
C ASP A 124 11.89 -19.80 -15.66
N CYS A 125 11.73 -19.82 -16.99
CA CYS A 125 12.75 -20.24 -17.93
C CYS A 125 13.76 -19.14 -18.31
N GLY A 126 13.71 -17.98 -17.65
CA GLY A 126 14.52 -16.81 -17.99
C GLY A 126 14.04 -16.13 -19.27
N ASP A 127 14.97 -15.58 -20.05
CA ASP A 127 14.65 -14.82 -21.27
C ASP A 127 15.16 -15.53 -22.52
N MET A 128 14.44 -15.38 -23.63
CA MET A 128 14.91 -15.78 -24.95
C MET A 128 16.07 -14.87 -25.40
N PRO A 129 17.21 -15.43 -25.85
CA PRO A 129 18.32 -14.63 -26.37
C PRO A 129 18.03 -14.17 -27.80
N ILE A 130 17.37 -13.02 -27.94
CA ILE A 130 16.90 -12.48 -29.22
C ILE A 130 17.80 -11.31 -29.65
N THR A 131 18.13 -11.26 -30.94
CA THR A 131 18.87 -10.14 -31.53
C THR A 131 18.00 -8.88 -31.62
N PRO A 132 18.51 -7.70 -31.23
CA PRO A 132 17.80 -6.43 -31.42
C PRO A 132 18.11 -5.77 -32.78
N PHE A 133 18.86 -6.44 -33.68
CA PHE A 133 19.43 -5.81 -34.87
C PHE A 133 18.74 -6.18 -36.18
N ASP A 134 18.13 -7.36 -36.25
CA ASP A 134 17.52 -7.87 -37.47
C ASP A 134 16.23 -8.63 -37.13
N ASN A 135 15.11 -8.11 -37.63
CA ASN A 135 13.79 -8.64 -37.34
C ASN A 135 13.56 -10.05 -37.90
N GLN A 136 14.21 -10.42 -39.01
CA GLN A 136 14.08 -11.77 -39.57
C GLN A 136 14.85 -12.79 -38.74
N ILE A 137 16.08 -12.45 -38.32
CA ILE A 137 16.86 -13.31 -37.43
C ILE A 137 16.15 -13.43 -36.07
N ALA A 138 15.61 -12.33 -35.53
CA ALA A 138 14.85 -12.35 -34.28
C ALA A 138 13.62 -13.26 -34.38
N LEU A 139 12.86 -13.18 -35.47
CA LEU A 139 11.71 -14.04 -35.74
C LEU A 139 12.10 -15.53 -35.79
N GLU A 140 13.22 -15.86 -36.42
CA GLU A 140 13.74 -17.24 -36.45
C GLU A 140 14.17 -17.71 -35.06
N GLN A 141 14.90 -16.88 -34.30
CA GLN A 141 15.32 -17.19 -32.93
C GLN A 141 14.11 -17.46 -32.01
N MET A 142 13.08 -16.61 -32.07
CA MET A 142 11.84 -16.80 -31.34
C MET A 142 11.16 -18.11 -31.75
N THR A 143 11.01 -18.36 -33.06
CA THR A 143 10.37 -19.58 -33.59
C THR A 143 11.10 -20.85 -33.10
N GLN A 144 12.44 -20.86 -33.13
CA GLN A 144 13.23 -21.98 -32.64
C GLN A 144 13.10 -22.18 -31.13
N ALA A 145 13.11 -21.11 -30.34
CA ALA A 145 12.94 -21.18 -28.89
C ALA A 145 11.56 -21.74 -28.50
N PHE A 146 10.48 -21.24 -29.10
CA PHE A 146 9.12 -21.77 -28.90
C PHE A 146 9.02 -23.24 -29.28
N ARG A 147 9.60 -23.64 -30.41
CA ARG A 147 9.63 -25.03 -30.88
C ARG A 147 10.40 -25.94 -29.92
N GLU A 148 11.56 -25.51 -29.45
CA GLU A 148 12.41 -26.27 -28.54
C GLU A 148 11.66 -26.56 -27.23
N LEU A 149 11.16 -25.52 -26.57
CA LEU A 149 10.50 -25.64 -25.27
C LEU A 149 9.16 -26.37 -25.38
N GLY A 150 8.38 -26.09 -26.43
CA GLY A 150 7.04 -26.66 -26.62
C GLY A 150 7.05 -28.14 -27.04
N LYS A 151 8.15 -28.66 -27.60
CA LYS A 151 8.31 -30.08 -27.94
C LYS A 151 8.75 -30.95 -26.76
N ARG A 152 9.11 -30.36 -25.62
CA ARG A 152 9.52 -31.12 -24.44
C ARG A 152 8.39 -31.98 -23.91
N LYS A 153 8.75 -33.00 -23.12
CA LYS A 153 7.77 -33.78 -22.36
C LYS A 153 7.40 -33.01 -21.10
N ALA A 154 6.10 -32.89 -20.84
CA ALA A 154 5.59 -32.30 -19.61
C ALA A 154 6.06 -33.10 -18.37
N SER A 155 6.14 -32.45 -17.21
CA SER A 155 6.61 -33.08 -15.97
C SER A 155 5.65 -34.14 -15.44
N LYS A 156 4.34 -33.97 -15.67
CA LYS A 156 3.31 -34.96 -15.32
C LYS A 156 2.62 -35.55 -16.55
N THR A 157 2.21 -36.80 -16.44
CA THR A 157 1.77 -37.64 -17.58
C THR A 157 0.37 -37.34 -18.12
N SER A 158 -0.45 -36.52 -17.45
CA SER A 158 -1.84 -36.27 -17.85
C SER A 158 -2.00 -35.34 -19.05
N ASN A 159 -0.98 -34.57 -19.40
CA ASN A 159 -0.92 -33.80 -20.65
C ASN A 159 0.46 -33.99 -21.26
N PRO A 160 0.61 -34.56 -22.47
CA PRO A 160 1.92 -34.88 -23.01
C PRO A 160 2.78 -33.65 -23.34
N ARG A 161 2.18 -32.46 -23.43
CA ARG A 161 2.85 -31.24 -23.93
C ARG A 161 2.80 -30.11 -22.89
N PRO A 162 3.93 -29.43 -22.63
CA PRO A 162 3.95 -28.26 -21.77
C PRO A 162 3.27 -27.06 -22.43
N ARG A 163 2.87 -26.08 -21.62
CA ARG A 163 2.35 -24.79 -22.07
C ARG A 163 3.40 -23.71 -21.83
N LEU A 164 3.47 -22.75 -22.74
CA LEU A 164 4.38 -21.60 -22.62
C LEU A 164 3.56 -20.35 -22.32
N VAL A 165 3.97 -19.60 -21.31
CA VAL A 165 3.43 -18.28 -20.96
C VAL A 165 4.53 -17.27 -21.14
N THR A 166 4.39 -16.38 -22.12
CA THR A 166 5.45 -15.42 -22.44
C THR A 166 5.20 -14.04 -21.84
N LEU A 167 6.28 -13.39 -21.42
CA LEU A 167 6.26 -12.09 -20.76
C LEU A 167 6.93 -11.03 -21.63
N GLY A 168 6.24 -9.91 -21.85
CA GLY A 168 6.76 -8.71 -22.50
C GLY A 168 7.04 -8.88 -23.99
N GLY A 169 7.77 -7.91 -24.54
CA GLY A 169 8.00 -7.77 -25.97
C GLY A 169 6.85 -7.08 -26.70
N ASP A 170 7.08 -6.66 -27.94
CA ASP A 170 6.02 -6.17 -28.82
C ASP A 170 5.08 -7.30 -29.27
N HIS A 171 3.91 -6.96 -29.80
CA HIS A 171 2.89 -7.98 -30.11
C HIS A 171 3.26 -8.94 -31.26
N SER A 172 4.37 -8.69 -31.97
CA SER A 172 4.76 -9.53 -33.12
C SER A 172 5.09 -10.99 -32.73
N LEU A 173 5.34 -11.25 -31.44
CA LEU A 173 5.71 -12.56 -30.89
C LEU A 173 4.61 -13.63 -30.93
N ALA A 174 3.36 -13.27 -31.23
CA ALA A 174 2.30 -14.25 -31.47
C ALA A 174 2.60 -15.13 -32.70
N LEU A 175 3.18 -14.57 -33.78
CA LEU A 175 3.49 -15.31 -35.01
C LEU A 175 4.47 -16.49 -34.79
N PRO A 176 5.66 -16.31 -34.18
CA PRO A 176 6.57 -17.43 -33.90
C PRO A 176 5.95 -18.48 -32.98
N ALA A 177 5.13 -18.08 -32.00
CA ALA A 177 4.40 -19.02 -31.14
C ALA A 177 3.42 -19.88 -31.94
N LEU A 178 2.63 -19.27 -32.83
CA LEU A 178 1.68 -19.98 -33.70
C LEU A 178 2.36 -20.95 -34.67
N ARG A 179 3.51 -20.57 -35.24
CA ARG A 179 4.32 -21.47 -36.09
C ARG A 179 4.75 -22.72 -35.34
N ALA A 180 5.26 -22.55 -34.12
CA ALA A 180 5.66 -23.66 -33.27
C ALA A 180 4.45 -24.54 -32.86
N LEU A 181 3.34 -23.93 -32.46
CA LEU A 181 2.13 -24.64 -32.04
C LEU A 181 1.52 -25.48 -33.17
N LYS A 182 1.46 -24.96 -34.41
CA LYS A 182 1.00 -25.73 -35.58
C LYS A 182 1.81 -27.01 -35.76
N GLU A 183 3.12 -26.94 -35.61
CA GLU A 183 4.02 -28.10 -35.71
C GLU A 183 3.81 -29.08 -34.56
N ILE A 184 3.67 -28.58 -33.32
CA ILE A 184 3.52 -29.40 -32.10
C ILE A 184 2.17 -30.15 -32.07
N TYR A 185 1.10 -29.48 -32.51
CA TYR A 185 -0.26 -30.02 -32.49
C TYR A 185 -0.66 -30.68 -33.80
N GLY A 186 0.12 -30.50 -34.87
CA GLY A 186 -0.18 -31.03 -36.21
C GLY A 186 -1.40 -30.40 -36.86
N ARG A 187 -1.93 -29.31 -36.29
CA ARG A 187 -3.09 -28.56 -36.79
C ARG A 187 -2.99 -27.08 -36.40
N PRO A 188 -3.63 -26.18 -37.16
CA PRO A 188 -3.77 -24.78 -36.76
C PRO A 188 -4.46 -24.62 -35.41
N VAL A 189 -4.20 -23.51 -34.72
CA VAL A 189 -4.84 -23.18 -33.43
C VAL A 189 -5.77 -21.97 -33.58
N ARG A 190 -6.65 -21.77 -32.61
CA ARG A 190 -7.52 -20.58 -32.53
C ARG A 190 -6.84 -19.53 -31.65
N VAL A 191 -7.13 -18.27 -31.91
CA VAL A 191 -6.58 -17.17 -31.11
C VAL A 191 -7.72 -16.45 -30.41
N LEU A 192 -7.51 -16.18 -29.12
CA LEU A 192 -8.25 -15.16 -28.38
C LEU A 192 -7.31 -13.99 -28.16
N HIS A 193 -7.60 -12.90 -28.82
CA HIS A 193 -6.79 -11.70 -28.91
C HIS A 193 -7.45 -10.58 -28.10
N PHE A 194 -6.86 -10.20 -26.98
CA PHE A 194 -7.25 -9.01 -26.22
C PHE A 194 -6.32 -7.86 -26.59
N ASP A 195 -6.86 -6.83 -27.25
CA ASP A 195 -6.08 -5.72 -27.80
C ASP A 195 -7.04 -4.56 -28.16
N ALA A 196 -6.53 -3.33 -28.16
CA ALA A 196 -7.17 -2.20 -28.80
C ALA A 196 -7.21 -2.30 -30.35
N HIS A 197 -6.27 -3.02 -30.95
CA HIS A 197 -5.96 -3.11 -32.38
C HIS A 197 -6.31 -4.45 -33.02
N LEU A 198 -6.47 -4.41 -34.35
CA LEU A 198 -6.85 -5.58 -35.15
C LEU A 198 -5.67 -6.53 -35.34
N ASP A 199 -4.48 -5.98 -35.61
CA ASP A 199 -3.25 -6.72 -35.88
C ASP A 199 -3.30 -7.76 -37.03
N THR A 200 -4.32 -7.59 -37.87
CA THR A 200 -4.58 -8.37 -39.10
C THR A 200 -4.34 -7.54 -40.36
N TRP A 201 -3.52 -6.48 -40.25
CA TRP A 201 -3.25 -5.54 -41.34
C TRP A 201 -2.42 -6.19 -42.45
N ASP A 202 -2.86 -6.01 -43.70
CA ASP A 202 -2.04 -6.36 -44.86
C ASP A 202 -0.84 -5.38 -44.91
N PRO A 203 0.40 -5.87 -44.83
CA PRO A 203 1.59 -5.01 -44.80
C PRO A 203 1.74 -4.13 -46.06
N TYR A 204 1.11 -4.51 -47.18
CA TYR A 204 1.12 -3.73 -48.42
C TYR A 204 0.04 -2.65 -48.49
N SER A 205 -0.87 -2.60 -47.53
CA SER A 205 -1.92 -1.57 -47.46
C SER A 205 -1.41 -0.23 -46.91
N TYR A 206 -0.24 -0.23 -46.24
CA TYR A 206 0.40 1.00 -45.76
C TYR A 206 1.19 1.69 -46.88
N PRO A 207 1.26 3.05 -46.89
CA PRO A 207 2.10 3.78 -47.83
C PRO A 207 3.58 3.40 -47.70
N ALA A 208 4.09 2.64 -48.66
CA ALA A 208 5.45 2.10 -48.63
C ALA A 208 6.22 2.39 -49.93
N ALA A 209 6.68 3.62 -50.08
CA ALA A 209 7.41 4.08 -51.29
C ALA A 209 8.71 3.29 -51.58
N TRP A 210 9.22 2.55 -50.59
CA TRP A 210 10.47 1.79 -50.65
C TRP A 210 10.27 0.27 -50.43
N GLY A 211 9.04 -0.22 -50.54
CA GLY A 211 8.67 -1.60 -50.24
C GLY A 211 8.12 -1.75 -48.81
N ALA A 212 7.21 -2.71 -48.63
CA ALA A 212 6.55 -2.97 -47.36
C ALA A 212 7.41 -3.82 -46.41
N THR A 213 7.49 -3.42 -45.14
CA THR A 213 8.04 -4.27 -44.08
C THR A 213 6.99 -5.31 -43.70
N GLN A 214 7.27 -6.59 -43.97
CA GLN A 214 6.26 -7.65 -43.80
C GLN A 214 6.00 -8.03 -42.34
N PHE A 215 7.04 -8.05 -41.49
CA PHE A 215 6.95 -8.47 -40.10
C PHE A 215 6.93 -7.24 -39.16
N THR A 216 5.74 -6.94 -38.66
CA THR A 216 5.45 -5.86 -37.70
C THR A 216 4.50 -6.38 -36.64
N HIS A 217 4.37 -5.67 -35.52
CA HIS A 217 3.37 -6.01 -34.50
C HIS A 217 1.93 -5.90 -35.01
N GLY A 218 1.65 -5.13 -36.07
CA GLY A 218 0.30 -5.01 -36.65
C GLY A 218 -0.01 -5.95 -37.81
N SER A 219 0.96 -6.71 -38.32
CA SER A 219 0.79 -7.57 -39.51
C SER A 219 0.92 -9.07 -39.20
N MET A 220 1.19 -9.43 -37.94
CA MET A 220 1.59 -10.78 -37.57
C MET A 220 0.44 -11.79 -37.68
N PHE A 221 -0.81 -11.42 -37.39
CA PHE A 221 -1.96 -12.30 -37.62
C PHE A 221 -2.36 -12.39 -39.09
N TRP A 222 -2.14 -11.34 -39.87
CA TRP A 222 -2.27 -11.42 -41.33
C TRP A 222 -1.30 -12.46 -41.90
N MET A 223 -0.03 -12.39 -41.52
CA MET A 223 0.97 -13.38 -41.91
C MET A 223 0.58 -14.79 -41.44
N ALA A 224 0.10 -14.92 -40.19
CA ALA A 224 -0.36 -16.20 -39.66
C ALA A 224 -1.53 -16.79 -40.45
N SER A 225 -2.44 -15.94 -40.96
CA SER A 225 -3.52 -16.36 -41.85
C SER A 225 -2.97 -16.86 -43.20
N GLN A 226 -2.04 -16.11 -43.82
CA GLN A 226 -1.42 -16.52 -45.10
C GLN A 226 -0.63 -17.84 -44.98
N GLU A 227 -0.01 -18.08 -43.83
CA GLU A 227 0.72 -19.32 -43.53
C GLU A 227 -0.19 -20.48 -43.08
N GLY A 228 -1.50 -20.24 -42.97
CA GLY A 228 -2.49 -21.19 -42.49
C GLY A 228 -2.20 -21.69 -41.07
N LEU A 229 -1.74 -20.80 -40.19
CA LEU A 229 -1.45 -21.09 -38.78
C LEU A 229 -2.69 -20.97 -37.89
N LEU A 230 -3.68 -20.21 -38.35
CA LEU A 230 -4.94 -19.99 -37.68
C LEU A 230 -5.98 -21.01 -38.15
N SER A 231 -6.90 -21.37 -37.26
CA SER A 231 -8.01 -22.28 -37.58
C SER A 231 -8.97 -21.73 -38.64
N ASN A 232 -8.80 -20.47 -39.06
CA ASN A 232 -9.56 -19.82 -40.13
C ASN A 232 -9.48 -20.53 -41.49
N SER A 233 -8.49 -21.40 -41.70
CA SER A 233 -8.46 -22.36 -42.84
C SER A 233 -9.49 -23.50 -42.71
N SER A 234 -10.34 -23.47 -41.66
CA SER A 234 -11.51 -24.31 -41.40
C SER A 234 -12.70 -23.43 -40.96
N SER A 235 -13.91 -23.99 -40.82
CA SER A 235 -15.17 -23.26 -40.59
C SER A 235 -15.31 -22.49 -39.27
N SER A 236 -14.27 -22.42 -38.42
CA SER A 236 -14.33 -21.90 -37.04
C SER A 236 -13.46 -20.64 -36.84
N PRO A 237 -14.01 -19.53 -36.31
CA PRO A 237 -13.32 -18.23 -36.27
C PRO A 237 -12.35 -18.03 -35.08
N SER A 238 -11.42 -17.07 -35.19
CA SER A 238 -10.69 -16.51 -34.02
C SER A 238 -11.46 -15.32 -33.42
N VAL A 239 -11.04 -14.81 -32.26
CA VAL A 239 -11.76 -13.72 -31.55
C VAL A 239 -10.83 -12.56 -31.19
N HIS A 240 -11.26 -11.34 -31.51
CA HIS A 240 -10.76 -10.09 -30.96
C HIS A 240 -11.68 -9.57 -29.86
N ALA A 241 -11.11 -9.00 -28.79
CA ALA A 241 -11.85 -8.47 -27.67
C ALA A 241 -11.21 -7.20 -27.10
N GLY A 242 -12.00 -6.12 -27.00
CA GLY A 242 -11.57 -4.80 -26.52
C GLY A 242 -11.14 -3.83 -27.62
N LEU A 243 -11.50 -4.14 -28.88
CA LEU A 243 -11.13 -3.35 -30.05
C LEU A 243 -11.70 -1.92 -29.99
N ARG A 244 -10.84 -0.96 -30.29
CA ARG A 244 -11.21 0.46 -30.46
C ARG A 244 -10.28 1.22 -31.40
N THR A 245 -9.54 0.49 -32.23
CA THR A 245 -8.57 1.04 -33.16
C THR A 245 -9.19 1.96 -34.19
N ARG A 246 -8.38 2.91 -34.67
CA ARG A 246 -8.72 3.81 -35.77
C ARG A 246 -8.52 3.08 -37.09
N LEU A 247 -9.60 2.94 -37.85
CA LEU A 247 -9.56 2.36 -39.18
C LEU A 247 -8.95 3.33 -40.21
N SER A 248 -8.34 2.76 -41.23
CA SER A 248 -7.75 3.45 -42.37
C SER A 248 -8.82 3.92 -43.37
N GLY A 249 -8.57 5.08 -43.98
CA GLY A 249 -9.40 5.58 -45.08
C GLY A 249 -10.77 6.11 -44.65
N THR A 250 -11.80 5.85 -45.45
CA THR A 250 -13.17 6.38 -45.29
C THR A 250 -14.25 5.31 -45.36
N SER A 251 -13.87 4.03 -45.26
CA SER A 251 -14.75 2.87 -45.39
C SER A 251 -14.47 1.82 -44.31
N TRP A 252 -15.24 0.73 -44.33
CA TRP A 252 -15.06 -0.42 -43.43
C TRP A 252 -14.05 -1.44 -43.95
N ALA A 253 -13.19 -1.07 -44.91
CA ALA A 253 -12.30 -1.99 -45.61
C ALA A 253 -11.43 -2.85 -44.67
N ASP A 254 -10.92 -2.26 -43.58
CA ASP A 254 -10.10 -2.99 -42.61
C ASP A 254 -10.91 -4.04 -41.85
N ASN A 255 -12.13 -3.69 -41.44
CA ASN A 255 -13.06 -4.63 -40.80
C ASN A 255 -13.53 -5.73 -41.77
N GLU A 256 -13.68 -5.42 -43.05
CA GLU A 256 -13.99 -6.38 -44.10
C GLU A 256 -12.80 -7.32 -44.35
N SER A 257 -11.58 -6.79 -44.39
CA SER A 257 -10.33 -7.56 -44.51
C SER A 257 -10.13 -8.49 -43.32
N ASP A 258 -10.27 -7.98 -42.10
CA ASP A 258 -10.23 -8.77 -40.87
C ASP A 258 -11.31 -9.87 -40.86
N GLY A 259 -12.52 -9.53 -41.30
CA GLY A 259 -13.63 -10.49 -41.44
C GLY A 259 -13.33 -11.59 -42.47
N SER A 260 -12.65 -11.25 -43.57
CA SER A 260 -12.21 -12.24 -44.59
C SER A 260 -11.18 -13.23 -44.06
N GLN A 261 -10.47 -12.86 -42.98
CA GLN A 261 -9.53 -13.71 -42.25
C GLN A 261 -10.22 -14.52 -41.13
N ASN A 262 -11.56 -14.53 -41.08
CA ASN A 262 -12.41 -15.29 -40.16
C ASN A 262 -12.26 -14.90 -38.66
N TRP A 263 -12.27 -13.60 -38.38
CA TRP A 263 -12.27 -13.06 -37.02
C TRP A 263 -13.65 -12.57 -36.58
N VAL A 264 -13.99 -12.87 -35.33
CA VAL A 264 -15.14 -12.28 -34.62
C VAL A 264 -14.64 -11.18 -33.71
N ARG A 265 -15.31 -10.03 -33.74
CA ARG A 265 -14.88 -8.81 -33.03
C ARG A 265 -15.83 -8.48 -31.89
N PHE A 266 -15.27 -8.26 -30.71
CA PHE A 266 -15.92 -7.56 -29.60
C PHE A 266 -15.18 -6.24 -29.37
N SER A 267 -15.90 -5.14 -29.54
CA SER A 267 -15.37 -3.79 -29.34
C SER A 267 -15.22 -3.45 -27.85
N ALA A 268 -14.53 -2.36 -27.54
CA ALA A 268 -14.50 -1.82 -26.19
C ALA A 268 -15.91 -1.44 -25.71
N ASP A 269 -16.69 -0.76 -26.55
CA ASP A 269 -18.06 -0.28 -26.29
C ASP A 269 -19.06 -1.42 -26.02
N ASP A 270 -18.82 -2.62 -26.56
CA ASP A 270 -19.64 -3.80 -26.26
C ASP A 270 -19.66 -4.14 -24.75
N MET A 271 -18.66 -3.68 -23.98
CA MET A 271 -18.65 -3.83 -22.53
C MET A 271 -19.81 -3.07 -21.87
N ASP A 272 -20.18 -1.90 -22.37
CA ASP A 272 -21.29 -1.10 -21.83
C ASP A 272 -22.64 -1.70 -22.21
N GLU A 273 -22.77 -2.23 -23.44
CA GLU A 273 -24.02 -2.78 -23.95
C GLU A 273 -24.30 -4.20 -23.44
N LYS A 274 -23.29 -5.07 -23.48
CA LYS A 274 -23.42 -6.52 -23.21
C LYS A 274 -22.96 -6.90 -21.80
N GLY A 275 -22.15 -6.04 -21.16
CA GLY A 275 -21.50 -6.33 -19.89
C GLY A 275 -20.47 -7.45 -19.98
N THR A 276 -19.72 -7.67 -18.90
CA THR A 276 -18.70 -8.73 -18.86
C THR A 276 -19.27 -10.12 -19.17
N SER A 277 -20.50 -10.41 -18.73
CA SER A 277 -21.13 -11.72 -18.97
C SER A 277 -21.45 -11.95 -20.44
N GLY A 278 -21.98 -10.95 -21.15
CA GLY A 278 -22.28 -11.08 -22.58
C GLY A 278 -21.02 -11.22 -23.44
N ILE A 279 -19.93 -10.54 -23.06
CA ILE A 279 -18.61 -10.74 -23.67
C ILE A 279 -18.10 -12.17 -23.44
N ILE A 280 -18.14 -12.66 -22.19
CA ILE A 280 -17.72 -14.04 -21.85
C ILE A 280 -18.51 -15.06 -22.67
N ASP A 281 -19.85 -14.95 -22.67
CA ASP A 281 -20.72 -15.87 -23.38
C ASP A 281 -20.45 -15.84 -24.89
N GLY A 282 -20.22 -14.65 -25.45
CA GLY A 282 -19.84 -14.46 -26.84
C GLY A 282 -18.51 -15.14 -27.20
N ILE A 283 -17.49 -14.94 -26.37
CA ILE A 283 -16.16 -15.57 -26.55
C ILE A 283 -16.28 -17.09 -26.47
N VAL A 284 -16.90 -17.63 -25.41
CA VAL A 284 -17.02 -19.08 -25.18
C VAL A 284 -17.88 -19.75 -26.25
N LYS A 285 -18.99 -19.11 -26.66
CA LYS A 285 -19.82 -19.61 -27.77
C LYS A 285 -19.05 -19.68 -29.08
N THR A 286 -18.19 -18.69 -29.32
CA THR A 286 -17.40 -18.62 -30.55
C THR A 286 -16.31 -19.68 -30.53
N LEU A 287 -15.45 -19.66 -29.49
CA LEU A 287 -14.25 -20.50 -29.40
C LEU A 287 -14.54 -21.97 -29.02
N GLY A 288 -15.64 -22.23 -28.33
CA GLY A 288 -15.89 -23.52 -27.71
C GLY A 288 -14.85 -23.86 -26.63
N THR A 289 -14.97 -25.05 -26.04
CA THR A 289 -14.08 -25.48 -24.94
C THR A 289 -13.04 -26.50 -25.36
N GLU A 290 -13.13 -27.10 -26.55
CA GLU A 290 -12.29 -28.24 -26.94
C GLU A 290 -11.12 -27.86 -27.86
N ASP A 291 -11.34 -26.90 -28.75
CA ASP A 291 -10.32 -26.46 -29.70
C ASP A 291 -9.12 -25.84 -28.98
N PRO A 292 -7.87 -26.06 -29.47
CA PRO A 292 -6.68 -25.48 -28.88
C PRO A 292 -6.69 -23.97 -29.10
N VAL A 293 -6.63 -23.21 -28.02
CA VAL A 293 -6.64 -21.75 -28.03
C VAL A 293 -5.29 -21.21 -27.55
N TYR A 294 -4.69 -20.34 -28.36
CA TYR A 294 -3.61 -19.47 -27.94
C TYR A 294 -4.21 -18.16 -27.43
N LEU A 295 -3.87 -17.79 -26.19
CA LEU A 295 -4.41 -16.60 -25.55
C LEU A 295 -3.36 -15.49 -25.57
N SER A 296 -3.62 -14.44 -26.35
CA SER A 296 -2.71 -13.30 -26.47
C SER A 296 -3.36 -12.06 -25.87
N VAL A 297 -2.64 -11.39 -24.97
CA VAL A 297 -3.12 -10.18 -24.28
C VAL A 297 -2.12 -9.06 -24.49
N ASP A 298 -2.46 -8.13 -25.38
CA ASP A 298 -1.91 -6.79 -25.34
C ASP A 298 -2.43 -6.09 -24.09
N ILE A 299 -1.52 -5.49 -23.33
CA ILE A 299 -1.90 -4.74 -22.13
C ILE A 299 -2.73 -3.49 -22.46
N ASP A 300 -2.66 -3.00 -23.70
CA ASP A 300 -3.43 -1.86 -24.18
C ASP A 300 -4.91 -2.15 -24.45
N VAL A 301 -5.38 -3.40 -24.28
CA VAL A 301 -6.82 -3.66 -24.14
C VAL A 301 -7.42 -2.83 -22.99
N LEU A 302 -6.58 -2.50 -22.00
CA LEU A 302 -6.91 -1.62 -20.89
C LEU A 302 -6.84 -0.14 -21.30
N ASP A 303 -7.70 0.67 -20.69
CA ASP A 303 -7.61 2.13 -20.85
C ASP A 303 -6.24 2.64 -20.37
N PRO A 304 -5.63 3.64 -21.03
CA PRO A 304 -4.38 4.26 -20.62
C PRO A 304 -4.38 4.82 -19.18
N ALA A 305 -5.55 5.05 -18.57
CA ALA A 305 -5.65 5.35 -17.15
C ALA A 305 -5.18 4.20 -16.23
N PHE A 306 -5.20 2.96 -16.71
CA PHE A 306 -4.77 1.76 -15.98
C PHE A 306 -3.50 1.14 -16.57
N ALA A 307 -3.29 1.26 -17.87
CA ALA A 307 -2.11 0.74 -18.58
C ALA A 307 -1.46 1.80 -19.49
N PRO A 308 -0.94 2.91 -18.94
CA PRO A 308 -0.27 3.95 -19.76
C PRO A 308 1.04 3.47 -20.40
N GLY A 309 1.65 2.42 -19.84
CA GLY A 309 2.92 1.83 -20.24
C GLY A 309 2.82 0.90 -21.45
N THR A 310 2.37 1.38 -22.62
CA THR A 310 2.23 0.55 -23.83
C THR A 310 2.72 1.22 -25.13
N GLY A 311 2.92 0.42 -26.17
CA GLY A 311 3.38 0.80 -27.50
C GLY A 311 2.44 1.77 -28.21
N THR A 312 1.13 1.48 -28.25
CA THR A 312 0.12 2.29 -28.96
C THR A 312 -1.11 2.54 -28.09
N PRO A 313 -1.05 3.45 -27.10
CA PRO A 313 -2.18 3.64 -26.20
C PRO A 313 -3.40 4.26 -26.89
N GLU A 314 -4.55 3.59 -26.81
CA GLU A 314 -5.83 4.11 -27.30
C GLU A 314 -6.78 4.46 -26.13
N PRO A 315 -7.33 5.66 -26.00
CA PRO A 315 -8.32 5.97 -24.96
C PRO A 315 -9.65 5.21 -25.13
N GLY A 316 -10.39 4.99 -24.04
CA GLY A 316 -11.69 4.32 -24.04
C GLY A 316 -11.61 2.78 -23.91
N GLY A 317 -10.55 2.28 -23.28
CA GLY A 317 -10.33 0.84 -23.08
C GLY A 317 -11.07 0.28 -21.87
N TRP A 318 -10.92 -1.02 -21.63
CA TRP A 318 -11.50 -1.66 -20.46
C TRP A 318 -10.76 -1.27 -19.17
N THR A 319 -11.44 -1.40 -18.04
CA THR A 319 -10.78 -1.34 -16.73
C THR A 319 -10.06 -2.66 -16.42
N THR A 320 -9.03 -2.61 -15.57
CA THR A 320 -8.34 -3.83 -15.10
C THR A 320 -9.31 -4.85 -14.48
N ARG A 321 -10.37 -4.36 -13.82
CA ARG A 321 -11.38 -5.20 -13.19
C ARG A 321 -12.23 -5.96 -14.22
N GLU A 322 -12.58 -5.33 -15.34
CA GLU A 322 -13.36 -5.94 -16.42
C GLU A 322 -12.55 -7.01 -17.13
N LEU A 323 -11.30 -6.71 -17.52
CA LEU A 323 -10.41 -7.69 -18.12
C LEU A 323 -10.25 -8.93 -17.22
N ILE A 324 -9.95 -8.73 -15.93
CA ILE A 324 -9.86 -9.83 -14.97
C ILE A 324 -11.18 -10.62 -14.89
N ARG A 325 -12.34 -9.94 -14.92
CA ARG A 325 -13.64 -10.61 -14.88
C ARG A 325 -13.87 -11.49 -16.12
N VAL A 326 -13.50 -11.00 -17.31
CA VAL A 326 -13.60 -11.74 -18.57
C VAL A 326 -12.63 -12.93 -18.57
N LEU A 327 -11.35 -12.73 -18.20
CA LEU A 327 -10.35 -13.80 -18.07
C LEU A 327 -10.82 -14.93 -17.16
N ARG A 328 -11.49 -14.59 -16.04
CA ARG A 328 -12.06 -15.57 -15.11
C ARG A 328 -13.26 -16.33 -15.69
N GLY A 329 -14.00 -15.73 -16.62
CA GLY A 329 -15.15 -16.34 -17.29
C GLY A 329 -14.75 -17.32 -18.39
N ILE A 330 -13.58 -17.13 -18.99
CA ILE A 330 -13.05 -17.99 -20.06
C ILE A 330 -12.12 -19.11 -19.55
N GLU A 331 -12.11 -19.38 -18.24
CA GLU A 331 -11.26 -20.43 -17.64
C GLU A 331 -11.57 -21.86 -18.17
N GLY A 332 -12.70 -22.01 -18.85
CA GLY A 332 -13.11 -23.24 -19.53
C GLY A 332 -12.51 -23.43 -20.92
N LEU A 333 -11.67 -22.54 -21.45
CA LEU A 333 -11.02 -22.70 -22.76
C LEU A 333 -9.82 -23.66 -22.70
N ASN A 334 -9.52 -24.35 -23.80
CA ASN A 334 -8.35 -25.24 -23.91
C ASN A 334 -7.10 -24.44 -24.27
N LEU A 335 -6.53 -23.75 -23.28
CA LEU A 335 -5.34 -22.93 -23.49
C LEU A 335 -4.10 -23.81 -23.73
N VAL A 336 -3.45 -23.61 -24.88
CA VAL A 336 -2.22 -24.34 -25.29
C VAL A 336 -0.95 -23.49 -25.15
N GLY A 337 -1.11 -22.19 -24.95
CA GLY A 337 -0.06 -21.22 -24.67
C GLY A 337 -0.68 -19.84 -24.46
N ALA A 338 0.09 -18.92 -23.92
CA ALA A 338 -0.33 -17.54 -23.75
C ALA A 338 0.82 -16.53 -23.78
N ASP A 339 0.48 -15.27 -23.98
CA ASP A 339 1.40 -14.13 -23.87
C ASP A 339 0.73 -12.92 -23.21
N VAL A 340 1.55 -12.10 -22.54
CA VAL A 340 1.21 -10.74 -22.12
C VAL A 340 2.27 -9.81 -22.66
N VAL A 341 1.89 -8.93 -23.59
CA VAL A 341 2.80 -8.16 -24.44
C VAL A 341 2.62 -6.66 -24.27
N GLU A 342 3.48 -5.89 -24.94
CA GLU A 342 3.43 -4.43 -25.05
C GLU A 342 3.52 -3.71 -23.69
N VAL A 343 4.03 -4.39 -22.67
CA VAL A 343 4.34 -3.79 -21.36
C VAL A 343 5.63 -2.99 -21.44
N SER A 344 5.51 -1.69 -21.53
CA SER A 344 6.62 -0.73 -21.55
C SER A 344 6.75 -0.01 -20.21
N PRO A 345 7.72 -0.39 -19.35
CA PRO A 345 7.93 0.26 -18.06
C PRO A 345 8.38 1.71 -18.17
N ALA A 346 8.79 2.18 -19.34
CA ALA A 346 9.23 3.56 -19.56
C ALA A 346 8.08 4.57 -19.56
N TYR A 347 6.83 4.15 -19.84
CA TYR A 347 5.68 5.06 -19.94
C TYR A 347 4.64 4.90 -18.83
N GLN A 348 4.90 4.06 -17.83
CA GLN A 348 4.06 3.97 -16.63
C GLN A 348 4.51 4.96 -15.54
N GLY A 349 3.61 5.28 -14.62
CA GLY A 349 3.90 6.09 -13.44
C GLY A 349 4.74 5.37 -12.39
N ARG A 350 5.02 6.08 -11.28
CA ARG A 350 5.78 5.54 -10.14
C ARG A 350 5.10 4.34 -9.45
N GLY A 351 3.82 4.11 -9.73
CA GLY A 351 3.05 3.00 -9.18
C GLY A 351 3.25 1.68 -9.94
N GLU A 352 3.96 1.72 -11.07
CA GLU A 352 4.17 0.56 -11.95
C GLU A 352 2.85 -0.10 -12.39
N GLU A 353 1.81 0.70 -12.58
CA GLU A 353 0.43 0.25 -12.76
C GLU A 353 0.26 -0.71 -13.94
N THR A 354 1.01 -0.51 -15.03
CA THR A 354 0.93 -1.35 -16.23
C THR A 354 1.58 -2.72 -16.00
N ALA A 355 2.78 -2.73 -15.42
CA ALA A 355 3.48 -3.97 -15.08
C ALA A 355 2.73 -4.77 -13.99
N LEU A 356 2.10 -4.09 -13.04
CA LEU A 356 1.27 -4.71 -12.01
C LEU A 356 0.00 -5.35 -12.61
N ALA A 357 -0.66 -4.67 -13.53
CA ALA A 357 -1.81 -5.21 -14.25
C ALA A 357 -1.40 -6.46 -15.06
N ALA A 358 -0.28 -6.39 -15.78
CA ALA A 358 0.26 -7.52 -16.53
C ALA A 358 0.59 -8.72 -15.64
N ALA A 359 1.27 -8.52 -14.49
CA ALA A 359 1.55 -9.58 -13.54
C ALA A 359 0.27 -10.26 -13.00
N GLN A 360 -0.81 -9.48 -12.80
CA GLN A 360 -2.11 -10.02 -12.41
C GLN A 360 -2.79 -10.82 -13.54
N VAL A 361 -2.65 -10.39 -14.80
CA VAL A 361 -3.15 -11.12 -15.96
C VAL A 361 -2.47 -12.49 -16.08
N VAL A 362 -1.13 -12.54 -15.98
CA VAL A 362 -0.36 -13.79 -16.01
C VAL A 362 -0.83 -14.75 -14.92
N TYR A 363 -1.08 -14.24 -13.70
CA TYR A 363 -1.62 -15.05 -12.60
C TYR A 363 -2.97 -15.69 -12.93
N GLU A 364 -3.91 -14.96 -13.56
CA GLU A 364 -5.21 -15.51 -13.97
C GLU A 364 -5.09 -16.51 -15.14
N MET A 365 -4.16 -16.29 -16.07
CA MET A 365 -3.85 -17.24 -17.15
C MET A 365 -3.34 -18.57 -16.61
N VAL A 366 -2.32 -18.53 -15.76
CA VAL A 366 -1.73 -19.71 -15.13
C VAL A 366 -2.78 -20.43 -14.28
N THR A 367 -3.59 -19.69 -13.51
CA THR A 367 -4.70 -20.26 -12.73
C THR A 367 -5.67 -21.04 -13.63
N SER A 368 -6.03 -20.49 -14.78
CA SER A 368 -6.96 -21.14 -15.71
C SER A 368 -6.37 -22.42 -16.32
N MET A 369 -5.10 -22.37 -16.74
CA MET A 369 -4.37 -23.53 -17.27
C MET A 369 -4.29 -24.69 -16.25
N VAL A 370 -4.00 -24.36 -14.99
CA VAL A 370 -3.89 -25.33 -13.89
C VAL A 370 -5.27 -25.90 -13.57
N LYS A 371 -6.28 -25.05 -13.34
CA LYS A 371 -7.64 -25.49 -12.96
C LYS A 371 -8.26 -26.43 -13.99
N ARG A 372 -8.08 -26.15 -15.28
CA ARG A 372 -8.55 -27.06 -16.35
C ARG A 372 -7.81 -28.40 -16.32
N GLY A 373 -6.50 -28.39 -16.11
CA GLY A 373 -5.72 -29.62 -15.99
C GLY A 373 -6.14 -30.49 -14.79
N SER A 374 -6.54 -29.87 -13.68
CA SER A 374 -7.08 -30.59 -12.52
C SER A 374 -8.39 -31.32 -12.86
N LYS A 375 -9.23 -30.76 -13.76
CA LYS A 375 -10.42 -31.44 -14.29
C LYS A 375 -10.09 -32.59 -15.26
N GLY A 376 -9.05 -32.43 -16.08
CA GLY A 376 -8.59 -33.47 -17.02
C GLY A 376 -7.98 -34.71 -16.35
N GLN A 377 -7.39 -34.55 -15.15
CA GLN A 377 -6.92 -35.68 -14.34
C GLN A 377 -8.03 -36.54 -13.74
N ALA A 378 -9.27 -36.03 -13.68
CA ALA A 378 -10.43 -36.83 -13.29
C ALA A 378 -10.84 -37.86 -14.37
N VAL A 379 -10.46 -37.62 -15.64
CA VAL A 379 -10.92 -38.41 -16.81
C VAL A 379 -10.11 -39.70 -17.03
N VAL A 380 -8.97 -39.90 -16.35
CA VAL A 380 -8.20 -41.16 -16.43
C VAL A 380 -8.75 -42.24 -15.48
N ARG A 381 -9.92 -42.02 -14.85
CA ARG A 381 -10.51 -42.99 -13.92
C ARG A 381 -11.74 -43.76 -14.40
N ASP A 382 -12.40 -43.41 -15.50
CA ASP A 382 -13.66 -44.06 -15.86
C ASP A 382 -13.75 -44.47 -17.33
N GLU A 383 -13.46 -45.74 -17.62
CA GLU A 383 -14.23 -46.51 -18.60
C GLU A 383 -15.41 -47.15 -17.86
N LEU A 384 -16.62 -46.60 -18.04
CA LEU A 384 -17.87 -47.33 -18.31
C LEU A 384 -19.04 -46.34 -18.50
N THR A 385 -19.62 -46.42 -19.69
CA THR A 385 -20.77 -45.66 -20.22
C THR A 385 -22.13 -46.14 -19.67
N PRO A 386 -23.29 -45.56 -20.07
CA PRO A 386 -23.94 -44.38 -19.51
C PRO A 386 -25.36 -44.71 -18.99
N LEU A 387 -26.03 -43.81 -18.26
CA LEU A 387 -27.49 -43.58 -18.29
C LEU A 387 -27.86 -42.48 -17.27
N GLU A 388 -28.21 -41.30 -17.77
CA GLU A 388 -29.16 -40.41 -17.10
C GLU A 388 -30.60 -40.86 -17.46
N PRO A 389 -31.68 -40.38 -16.82
CA PRO A 389 -31.77 -39.38 -15.74
C PRO A 389 -32.66 -39.83 -14.56
N GLU A 390 -32.31 -39.49 -13.32
CA GLU A 390 -33.23 -38.94 -12.30
C GLU A 390 -32.56 -38.91 -10.93
N PHE A 391 -32.91 -37.87 -10.18
CA PHE A 391 -32.44 -37.54 -8.84
C PHE A 391 -32.47 -38.73 -7.87
N ARG A 392 -31.44 -38.75 -6.99
CA ARG A 392 -31.26 -39.54 -5.76
C ARG A 392 -30.57 -40.91 -5.92
N TYR A 393 -29.23 -40.92 -5.88
CA TYR A 393 -28.44 -41.80 -5.00
C TYR A 393 -26.94 -41.64 -5.30
N ILE A 394 -26.18 -41.00 -4.40
CA ILE A 394 -24.81 -41.44 -4.08
C ILE A 394 -24.73 -41.47 -2.55
N PHE A 395 -25.37 -42.50 -2.01
CA PHE A 395 -25.19 -43.00 -0.64
C PHE A 395 -24.69 -44.46 -0.68
N SER A 396 -24.17 -44.96 -1.81
CA SER A 396 -23.86 -46.39 -1.98
C SER A 396 -22.41 -46.74 -2.33
N GLU A 397 -21.53 -45.79 -2.69
CA GLU A 397 -20.08 -46.09 -2.81
C GLU A 397 -19.25 -45.62 -1.62
N MET A 398 -19.80 -44.74 -0.78
CA MET A 398 -19.36 -44.65 0.61
C MET A 398 -19.69 -45.92 1.38
N ALA A 399 -20.69 -46.72 0.95
CA ALA A 399 -21.10 -47.94 1.65
C ALA A 399 -20.14 -49.13 1.45
N ALA A 400 -19.45 -49.26 0.32
CA ALA A 400 -18.49 -50.37 0.11
C ALA A 400 -17.11 -50.09 0.72
N VAL A 401 -16.67 -48.82 0.70
CA VAL A 401 -15.45 -48.38 1.41
C VAL A 401 -15.71 -48.21 2.90
N GLN A 402 -16.93 -47.83 3.34
CA GLN A 402 -17.35 -48.03 4.73
C GLN A 402 -17.53 -49.51 5.07
N GLU A 403 -18.05 -50.39 4.21
CA GLU A 403 -18.12 -51.83 4.53
C GLU A 403 -16.72 -52.45 4.65
N LEU A 404 -15.73 -52.02 3.87
CA LEU A 404 -14.35 -52.52 4.03
C LEU A 404 -13.63 -51.87 5.23
N ALA A 405 -13.94 -50.61 5.56
CA ALA A 405 -13.46 -49.93 6.78
C ALA A 405 -14.25 -50.31 8.06
N GLU A 406 -15.42 -50.91 7.94
CA GLU A 406 -16.23 -51.51 9.02
C GLU A 406 -15.89 -52.99 9.18
N ARG A 407 -15.47 -53.70 8.11
CA ARG A 407 -14.98 -55.08 8.20
C ARG A 407 -13.55 -55.22 8.73
N ILE A 408 -12.80 -54.13 8.94
CA ILE A 408 -11.48 -54.12 9.61
C ILE A 408 -11.49 -53.26 10.90
N ARG A 409 -12.59 -53.23 11.64
CA ARG A 409 -12.59 -52.73 13.04
C ARG A 409 -13.21 -53.75 13.96
N SER A 410 -12.40 -54.69 14.41
CA SER A 410 -12.78 -55.62 15.47
C SER A 410 -12.58 -55.04 16.88
N ASP A 411 -12.50 -53.71 17.04
CA ASP A 411 -12.42 -53.09 18.36
C ASP A 411 -12.95 -51.65 18.31
N ASP A 412 -14.10 -51.40 18.93
CA ASP A 412 -14.79 -50.10 18.98
C ASP A 412 -14.18 -49.20 20.07
N SER A 413 -12.84 -49.21 20.15
CA SER A 413 -12.05 -48.66 21.25
C SER A 413 -11.28 -47.40 20.84
N VAL A 414 -11.43 -46.31 21.59
CA VAL A 414 -10.67 -45.05 21.47
C VAL A 414 -9.64 -44.96 22.59
N TYR A 415 -8.41 -44.63 22.21
CA TYR A 415 -7.24 -44.68 23.09
C TYR A 415 -6.83 -43.29 23.57
N VAL A 416 -6.57 -43.18 24.87
CA VAL A 416 -6.13 -41.94 25.55
C VAL A 416 -4.86 -42.23 26.34
N ASP A 417 -3.76 -41.57 25.99
CA ASP A 417 -2.50 -41.66 26.72
C ASP A 417 -2.22 -40.29 27.34
N THR A 418 -2.29 -40.18 28.66
CA THR A 418 -2.17 -38.88 29.33
C THR A 418 -0.79 -38.25 29.20
N ASP A 419 0.22 -39.07 28.88
CA ASP A 419 1.62 -38.65 28.79
C ASP A 419 2.03 -38.43 27.33
N ALA A 420 1.75 -39.40 26.46
CA ALA A 420 2.20 -39.40 25.06
C ALA A 420 1.16 -38.90 24.04
N GLY A 421 -0.11 -38.76 24.44
CA GLY A 421 -1.19 -38.32 23.55
C GLY A 421 -1.19 -36.83 23.24
N VAL A 422 -1.98 -36.43 22.23
CA VAL A 422 -2.13 -35.03 21.79
C VAL A 422 -3.62 -34.68 21.65
N ASP A 423 -4.02 -33.46 22.02
CA ASP A 423 -5.41 -32.95 21.93
C ASP A 423 -5.52 -31.86 20.84
N ASP A 424 -5.19 -32.23 19.61
CA ASP A 424 -5.34 -31.39 18.42
C ASP A 424 -5.72 -32.23 17.18
N GLY A 425 -5.76 -31.61 15.99
CA GLY A 425 -6.16 -32.27 14.74
C GLY A 425 -5.20 -33.34 14.21
N THR A 426 -4.07 -33.59 14.87
CA THR A 426 -3.11 -34.63 14.48
C THR A 426 -3.39 -35.99 15.12
N ALA A 427 -4.17 -36.03 16.21
CA ALA A 427 -4.59 -37.25 16.89
C ALA A 427 -5.92 -37.77 16.32
N ASP A 428 -6.01 -39.08 16.12
CA ASP A 428 -7.20 -39.76 15.59
C ASP A 428 -7.85 -40.73 16.59
N GLY A 429 -7.26 -40.89 17.78
CA GLY A 429 -7.78 -41.75 18.84
C GLY A 429 -7.44 -43.23 18.67
N SER A 430 -6.60 -43.59 17.69
CA SER A 430 -6.02 -44.94 17.56
C SER A 430 -4.88 -45.17 18.56
N GLN A 431 -4.44 -46.42 18.72
CA GLN A 431 -3.28 -46.73 19.59
C GLN A 431 -1.99 -46.03 19.15
N GLY A 432 -1.82 -45.76 17.85
CA GLY A 432 -0.64 -45.08 17.31
C GLY A 432 -0.68 -43.55 17.45
N LYS A 433 -1.89 -42.99 17.60
CA LYS A 433 -2.11 -41.54 17.77
C LYS A 433 -3.21 -41.28 18.81
N PRO A 434 -2.98 -41.64 20.09
CA PRO A 434 -3.98 -41.52 21.14
C PRO A 434 -4.24 -40.05 21.49
N PHE A 435 -5.45 -39.77 21.98
CA PHE A 435 -5.74 -38.46 22.55
C PHE A 435 -5.00 -38.26 23.88
N LYS A 436 -4.76 -37.01 24.27
CA LYS A 436 -4.13 -36.70 25.55
C LYS A 436 -5.13 -36.72 26.69
N SER A 437 -6.33 -36.18 26.47
CA SER A 437 -7.36 -36.10 27.49
C SER A 437 -8.65 -36.82 27.09
N LEU A 438 -9.26 -37.46 28.09
CA LEU A 438 -10.54 -38.13 27.91
C LEU A 438 -11.66 -37.14 27.55
N ALA A 439 -11.59 -35.90 28.04
CA ALA A 439 -12.58 -34.87 27.72
C ALA A 439 -12.54 -34.46 26.24
N PHE A 440 -11.34 -34.30 25.67
CA PHE A 440 -11.16 -34.01 24.25
C PHE A 440 -11.62 -35.19 23.38
N ALA A 441 -11.27 -36.42 23.77
CA ALA A 441 -11.72 -37.64 23.09
C ALA A 441 -13.25 -37.74 23.02
N TYR A 442 -13.95 -37.42 24.12
CA TYR A 442 -15.42 -37.39 24.17
C TYR A 442 -16.04 -36.28 23.31
N ILE A 443 -15.39 -35.12 23.22
CA ILE A 443 -15.86 -34.00 22.38
C ILE A 443 -15.69 -34.33 20.89
N GLN A 444 -14.56 -34.93 20.49
CA GLN A 444 -14.32 -35.34 19.10
C GLN A 444 -15.23 -36.49 18.65
N ASN A 445 -15.71 -37.31 19.59
CA ASN A 445 -16.58 -38.46 19.31
C ASN A 445 -18.01 -38.25 19.83
N ILE A 446 -18.45 -36.98 19.95
CA ILE A 446 -19.76 -36.61 20.52
C ILE A 446 -20.97 -37.21 19.78
N ASP A 447 -20.80 -37.50 18.50
CA ASP A 447 -21.82 -38.08 17.61
C ASP A 447 -21.67 -39.60 17.43
N ARG A 448 -20.75 -40.25 18.17
CA ARG A 448 -20.48 -41.70 18.11
C ARG A 448 -20.90 -42.41 19.40
N PRO A 449 -22.18 -42.84 19.54
CA PRO A 449 -22.63 -43.60 20.71
C PRO A 449 -22.07 -45.02 20.70
N GLY A 450 -21.69 -45.55 21.87
CA GLY A 450 -21.24 -46.94 22.03
C GLY A 450 -19.72 -47.18 21.99
N VAL A 451 -18.92 -46.13 21.76
CA VAL A 451 -17.45 -46.21 21.76
C VAL A 451 -16.91 -46.56 23.15
N THR A 452 -16.04 -47.56 23.21
CA THR A 452 -15.29 -47.93 24.42
C THR A 452 -14.05 -47.05 24.51
N TYR A 453 -13.75 -46.51 25.69
CA TYR A 453 -12.54 -45.70 25.88
C TYR A 453 -11.53 -46.48 26.71
N LEU A 454 -10.28 -46.50 26.25
CA LEU A 454 -9.16 -47.11 26.93
C LEU A 454 -8.11 -46.05 27.23
N THR A 455 -7.59 -46.07 28.45
CA THR A 455 -6.68 -45.05 28.96
C THR A 455 -5.42 -45.69 29.54
N ARG A 456 -4.29 -45.01 29.43
CA ARG A 456 -3.06 -45.31 30.17
C ARG A 456 -2.28 -44.05 30.49
N ALA A 457 -1.33 -44.16 31.42
CA ALA A 457 -0.31 -43.18 31.71
C ALA A 457 1.04 -43.86 31.51
N SER A 458 1.56 -43.77 30.28
CA SER A 458 2.71 -44.57 29.83
C SER A 458 4.02 -44.25 30.57
N VAL A 459 4.12 -43.07 31.17
CA VAL A 459 5.31 -42.58 31.88
C VAL A 459 5.02 -42.42 33.38
N THR A 460 3.92 -41.75 33.75
CA THR A 460 3.67 -41.30 35.13
C THR A 460 2.70 -42.19 35.92
N GLY A 461 2.32 -43.36 35.39
CA GLY A 461 1.41 -44.29 36.09
C GLY A 461 1.99 -44.82 37.41
N SER A 462 1.13 -45.06 38.40
CA SER A 462 1.52 -45.48 39.76
C SER A 462 1.89 -46.97 39.91
N GLU A 463 2.08 -47.69 38.80
CA GLU A 463 2.40 -49.13 38.81
C GLU A 463 3.92 -49.35 38.72
N GLU A 464 4.46 -50.18 39.62
CA GLU A 464 5.90 -50.40 39.77
C GLU A 464 6.54 -51.06 38.53
N ASP A 465 5.77 -51.88 37.80
CA ASP A 465 6.21 -52.53 36.56
C ASP A 465 5.97 -51.64 35.33
N ALA A 466 7.02 -51.45 34.52
CA ALA A 466 6.96 -50.73 33.25
C ALA A 466 6.04 -51.42 32.23
N ALA A 467 5.96 -52.75 32.25
CA ALA A 467 5.04 -53.49 31.37
C ALA A 467 3.57 -53.23 31.73
N ALA A 468 3.27 -53.06 33.02
CA ALA A 468 1.92 -52.80 33.52
C ALA A 468 1.43 -51.37 33.20
N ARG A 469 2.34 -50.38 33.19
CA ARG A 469 2.06 -49.00 32.75
C ARG A 469 1.73 -48.87 31.27
N MET A 470 2.25 -49.78 30.44
CA MET A 470 1.99 -49.79 28.99
C MET A 470 0.65 -50.43 28.61
N ALA A 471 -0.04 -51.07 29.57
CA ALA A 471 -1.33 -51.73 29.36
C ALA A 471 -2.50 -50.74 29.29
N TRP A 472 -3.37 -50.92 28.30
CA TRP A 472 -4.60 -50.14 28.12
C TRP A 472 -5.70 -50.60 29.09
N LYS A 473 -6.29 -49.68 29.85
CA LYS A 473 -7.31 -49.98 30.87
C LYS A 473 -8.54 -49.09 30.71
N ALA A 474 -9.70 -49.56 31.17
CA ALA A 474 -10.89 -48.73 31.20
C ALA A 474 -10.70 -47.50 32.12
N PRO A 475 -11.16 -46.29 31.73
CA PRO A 475 -11.04 -45.10 32.55
C PRO A 475 -11.81 -45.23 33.86
N ALA A 476 -11.29 -44.58 34.91
CA ALA A 476 -12.00 -44.48 36.18
C ALA A 476 -13.36 -43.81 36.00
N LYS A 477 -14.39 -44.30 36.71
CA LYS A 477 -15.77 -43.77 36.65
C LYS A 477 -15.86 -42.26 36.92
N SER A 478 -14.97 -41.72 37.76
CA SER A 478 -14.87 -40.29 38.05
C SER A 478 -14.37 -39.46 36.85
N ALA A 479 -13.40 -39.99 36.09
CA ALA A 479 -12.87 -39.36 34.88
C ALA A 479 -13.91 -39.34 33.75
N VAL A 480 -14.68 -40.43 33.60
CA VAL A 480 -15.81 -40.52 32.64
C VAL A 480 -16.87 -39.46 32.95
N LYS A 481 -17.27 -39.31 34.22
CA LYS A 481 -18.26 -38.29 34.63
C LYS A 481 -17.78 -36.87 34.35
N LYS A 482 -16.47 -36.60 34.50
CA LYS A 482 -15.86 -35.29 34.20
C LYS A 482 -15.82 -35.00 32.70
N ALA A 483 -15.48 -36.00 31.88
CA ALA A 483 -15.51 -35.88 30.41
C ALA A 483 -16.92 -35.62 29.88
N GLN A 484 -17.93 -36.32 30.42
CA GLN A 484 -19.34 -36.09 30.06
C GLN A 484 -19.81 -34.67 30.42
N GLY A 485 -19.38 -34.13 31.57
CA GLY A 485 -19.66 -32.73 31.93
C GLY A 485 -19.04 -31.71 30.96
N ALA A 486 -17.85 -32.00 30.40
CA ALA A 486 -17.22 -31.15 29.40
C ALA A 486 -17.99 -31.16 28.06
N VAL A 487 -18.52 -32.32 27.66
CA VAL A 487 -19.41 -32.46 26.49
C VAL A 487 -20.67 -31.62 26.65
N ASP A 488 -21.31 -31.64 27.82
CA ASP A 488 -22.53 -30.87 28.07
C ASP A 488 -22.29 -29.35 27.99
N VAL A 489 -21.13 -28.88 28.47
CA VAL A 489 -20.71 -27.48 28.34
C VAL A 489 -20.45 -27.12 26.87
N HIS A 490 -19.79 -28.01 26.12
CA HIS A 490 -19.52 -27.81 24.70
C HIS A 490 -20.82 -27.73 23.87
N LYS A 491 -21.80 -28.61 24.13
CA LYS A 491 -23.14 -28.57 23.50
C LYS A 491 -23.86 -27.25 23.78
N LYS A 492 -23.83 -26.75 25.02
CA LYS A 492 -24.42 -25.43 25.36
C LYS A 492 -23.74 -24.27 24.63
N LYS A 493 -22.42 -24.32 24.44
CA LYS A 493 -21.67 -23.29 23.70
C LYS A 493 -22.02 -23.28 22.21
N LEU A 494 -22.09 -24.45 21.57
CA LEU A 494 -22.53 -24.61 20.18
C LEU A 494 -23.97 -24.12 19.97
N ALA A 495 -24.89 -24.49 20.86
CA ALA A 495 -26.28 -24.05 20.77
C ALA A 495 -26.40 -22.51 20.89
N LYS A 496 -25.62 -21.88 21.77
CA LYS A 496 -25.59 -20.42 21.90
C LYS A 496 -25.00 -19.73 20.67
N GLN A 497 -23.94 -20.29 20.07
CA GLN A 497 -23.36 -19.77 18.82
C GLN A 497 -24.34 -19.89 17.65
N GLN A 498 -25.02 -21.02 17.51
CA GLN A 498 -26.05 -21.22 16.49
C GLN A 498 -27.23 -20.26 16.66
N GLN A 499 -27.65 -19.97 17.91
CA GLN A 499 -28.71 -19.01 18.19
C GLN A 499 -28.32 -17.56 17.83
N VAL A 500 -27.07 -17.17 18.09
CA VAL A 500 -26.53 -15.85 17.69
C VAL A 500 -26.48 -15.75 16.16
N GLN A 501 -25.93 -16.76 15.48
CA GLN A 501 -25.85 -16.80 14.02
C GLN A 501 -27.24 -16.72 13.37
N ALA A 502 -28.21 -17.50 13.85
CA ALA A 502 -29.58 -17.47 13.33
C ALA A 502 -30.26 -16.10 13.53
N SER A 503 -29.97 -15.42 14.65
CA SER A 503 -30.47 -14.06 14.90
C SER A 503 -29.84 -13.02 13.97
N GLU A 504 -28.54 -13.15 13.67
CA GLU A 504 -27.82 -12.29 12.72
C GLU A 504 -28.29 -12.50 11.28
N ASP A 505 -28.46 -13.76 10.87
CA ASP A 505 -28.98 -14.11 9.54
C ASP A 505 -30.41 -13.58 9.34
N ALA A 506 -31.27 -13.71 10.36
CA ALA A 506 -32.63 -13.16 10.33
C ALA A 506 -32.64 -11.63 10.19
N LYS A 507 -31.77 -10.91 10.91
CA LYS A 507 -31.62 -9.45 10.77
C LYS A 507 -31.11 -9.05 9.39
N LYS A 508 -30.16 -9.81 8.82
CA LYS A 508 -29.62 -9.58 7.47
C LYS A 508 -30.70 -9.75 6.41
N GLN A 509 -31.53 -10.79 6.54
CA GLN A 509 -32.64 -11.06 5.62
C GLN A 509 -33.73 -9.99 5.71
N GLN A 510 -34.06 -9.53 6.93
CA GLN A 510 -34.97 -8.40 7.14
C GLN A 510 -34.43 -7.10 6.51
N ARG A 511 -33.14 -6.81 6.66
CA ARG A 511 -32.49 -5.65 6.05
C ARG A 511 -32.53 -5.70 4.52
N LEU A 512 -32.28 -6.88 3.93
CA LEU A 512 -32.38 -7.06 2.48
C LEU A 512 -33.80 -6.79 1.96
N GLY A 513 -34.81 -7.31 2.65
CA GLY A 513 -36.22 -7.08 2.29
C GLY A 513 -36.59 -5.60 2.35
N ASN A 514 -36.13 -4.87 3.37
CA ASN A 514 -36.34 -3.42 3.46
C ASN A 514 -35.64 -2.66 2.31
N LEU A 515 -34.43 -3.05 1.96
CA LEU A 515 -33.69 -2.47 0.83
C LEU A 515 -34.38 -2.74 -0.51
N GLU A 516 -34.91 -3.93 -0.74
CA GLU A 516 -35.68 -4.21 -1.96
C GLU A 516 -36.98 -3.41 -2.05
N ALA A 517 -37.71 -3.28 -0.93
CA ALA A 517 -38.92 -2.46 -0.87
C ALA A 517 -38.63 -0.98 -1.19
N SER A 518 -37.51 -0.44 -0.69
CA SER A 518 -37.13 0.96 -0.87
C SER A 518 -36.74 1.34 -2.31
N LYS A 519 -36.34 0.39 -3.16
CA LYS A 519 -36.05 0.64 -4.60
C LYS A 519 -37.27 1.16 -5.37
N LYS A 520 -38.48 0.95 -4.85
CA LYS A 520 -39.73 1.44 -5.46
C LYS A 520 -40.02 2.91 -5.14
N ILE A 521 -39.32 3.49 -4.16
CA ILE A 521 -39.53 4.87 -3.71
C ILE A 521 -38.55 5.77 -4.49
N ILE A 522 -39.10 6.51 -5.46
CA ILE A 522 -38.32 7.42 -6.31
C ILE A 522 -38.77 8.85 -6.01
N ILE A 523 -37.85 9.67 -5.49
CA ILE A 523 -38.09 11.10 -5.27
C ILE A 523 -37.76 11.90 -6.53
N ARG A 524 -38.51 12.98 -6.80
CA ARG A 524 -38.30 13.89 -7.92
C ARG A 524 -38.33 15.32 -7.41
N GLU A 525 -37.54 16.20 -8.04
CA GLU A 525 -37.61 17.62 -7.73
C GLU A 525 -38.99 18.18 -8.13
N ASP A 526 -39.65 18.90 -7.23
CA ASP A 526 -40.96 19.50 -7.46
C ASP A 526 -40.82 20.79 -8.30
N PRO A 527 -41.35 20.85 -9.53
CA PRO A 527 -41.23 22.02 -10.40
C PRO A 527 -42.09 23.20 -9.94
N SER A 528 -43.02 23.01 -8.99
CA SER A 528 -43.85 24.08 -8.43
C SER A 528 -43.12 24.92 -7.36
N LEU A 529 -42.01 24.41 -6.82
CA LEU A 529 -41.19 25.13 -5.84
C LEU A 529 -40.31 26.18 -6.53
N PRO A 530 -39.92 27.26 -5.82
CA PRO A 530 -38.97 28.24 -6.34
C PRO A 530 -37.66 27.58 -6.82
N LYS A 531 -37.03 28.16 -7.84
CA LYS A 531 -35.74 27.66 -8.32
C LYS A 531 -34.69 27.74 -7.21
N ALA A 532 -34.03 26.62 -6.93
CA ALA A 532 -33.01 26.55 -5.89
C ALA A 532 -31.78 27.42 -6.23
N VAL A 533 -31.38 28.29 -5.32
CA VAL A 533 -30.17 29.11 -5.43
C VAL A 533 -28.96 28.27 -5.01
N LYS A 534 -27.96 28.16 -5.88
CA LYS A 534 -26.73 27.44 -5.55
C LYS A 534 -25.94 28.21 -4.49
N MET A 535 -25.56 27.55 -3.40
CA MET A 535 -24.71 28.12 -2.35
C MET A 535 -23.67 27.11 -1.86
N ASN A 536 -22.62 27.62 -1.21
CA ASN A 536 -21.74 26.81 -0.36
C ASN A 536 -22.10 27.03 1.11
N ILE A 537 -21.65 26.17 2.01
CA ILE A 537 -22.03 26.27 3.43
C ILE A 537 -21.52 27.57 4.06
N GLY A 538 -20.39 28.11 3.60
CA GLY A 538 -19.84 29.37 4.10
C GLY A 538 -20.69 30.62 3.78
N ASP A 539 -21.61 30.56 2.82
CA ASP A 539 -22.48 31.69 2.48
C ASP A 539 -23.59 31.86 3.53
N LYS A 540 -23.51 32.94 4.31
CA LYS A 540 -24.44 33.30 5.39
C LYS A 540 -25.47 34.37 4.97
N THR A 541 -25.50 34.75 3.70
CA THR A 541 -26.31 35.88 3.21
C THR A 541 -27.73 35.48 2.77
N VAL A 542 -28.01 34.18 2.69
CA VAL A 542 -29.31 33.64 2.25
C VAL A 542 -30.43 33.93 3.26
N ALA A 543 -31.62 34.28 2.75
CA ALA A 543 -32.78 34.57 3.58
C ALA A 543 -33.25 33.31 4.34
N LEU A 544 -33.54 33.47 5.63
CA LEU A 544 -34.00 32.39 6.51
C LEU A 544 -35.50 32.53 6.80
N GLY A 545 -36.24 31.44 6.61
CA GLY A 545 -37.63 31.35 7.05
C GLY A 545 -37.74 31.16 8.56
N ASP A 546 -38.88 31.52 9.13
CA ASP A 546 -39.20 31.34 10.56
C ASP A 546 -40.11 30.14 10.85
N GLY A 547 -40.66 29.51 9.79
CA GLY A 547 -41.61 28.41 9.93
C GLY A 547 -43.06 28.85 10.17
N ASP A 548 -43.28 30.14 10.49
CA ASP A 548 -44.57 30.75 10.85
C ASP A 548 -44.97 31.85 9.85
N GLY A 549 -44.84 31.54 8.55
CA GLY A 549 -45.35 32.36 7.45
C GLY A 549 -44.30 33.17 6.69
N VAL A 550 -43.10 33.39 7.24
CA VAL A 550 -41.98 33.98 6.48
C VAL A 550 -41.21 32.85 5.80
N LYS A 551 -41.23 32.84 4.46
CA LYS A 551 -40.51 31.86 3.65
C LYS A 551 -39.03 32.21 3.52
N GLY A 552 -38.18 31.22 3.69
CA GLY A 552 -36.75 31.29 3.43
C GLY A 552 -36.40 31.11 1.96
N ALA A 553 -35.13 31.29 1.63
CA ALA A 553 -34.60 30.97 0.31
C ALA A 553 -34.56 29.45 0.11
N ARG A 554 -35.05 28.98 -1.04
CA ARG A 554 -34.80 27.60 -1.48
C ARG A 554 -33.40 27.53 -2.08
N VAL A 555 -32.55 26.65 -1.56
CA VAL A 555 -31.13 26.56 -1.90
C VAL A 555 -30.76 25.17 -2.39
N LYS A 556 -29.65 25.11 -3.14
CA LYS A 556 -28.97 23.89 -3.56
C LYS A 556 -27.56 23.90 -2.99
N VAL A 557 -27.27 22.94 -2.11
CA VAL A 557 -25.97 22.81 -1.44
C VAL A 557 -25.42 21.40 -1.60
N SER A 558 -24.13 21.28 -1.89
CA SER A 558 -23.45 19.99 -2.05
C SER A 558 -22.37 19.82 -0.99
N GLY A 559 -22.21 18.61 -0.47
CA GLY A 559 -21.23 18.30 0.55
C GLY A 559 -21.21 16.82 0.90
N ARG A 560 -20.59 16.48 2.03
CA ARG A 560 -20.52 15.12 2.57
C ARG A 560 -21.25 15.01 3.89
N ILE A 561 -21.84 13.86 4.16
CA ILE A 561 -22.41 13.54 5.47
C ILE A 561 -21.25 13.50 6.49
N HIS A 562 -21.19 14.48 7.38
CA HIS A 562 -20.26 14.51 8.51
C HIS A 562 -20.79 13.74 9.71
N ARG A 563 -22.06 13.93 10.02
CA ARG A 563 -22.79 13.21 11.07
C ARG A 563 -24.17 12.84 10.55
N LEU A 564 -24.65 11.66 10.95
CA LEU A 564 -25.96 11.13 10.57
C LEU A 564 -26.71 10.70 11.84
N ARG A 565 -27.94 11.19 12.00
CA ARG A 565 -28.81 10.79 13.10
C ARG A 565 -30.20 10.50 12.57
N VAL A 566 -30.56 9.21 12.54
CA VAL A 566 -31.88 8.74 12.12
C VAL A 566 -32.81 8.67 13.32
N GLN A 567 -33.97 9.33 13.25
CA GLN A 567 -35.02 9.29 14.26
C GLN A 567 -36.36 8.92 13.62
N LYS A 568 -37.37 8.58 14.43
CA LYS A 568 -38.71 8.20 13.94
C LYS A 568 -39.38 9.30 13.11
N GLN A 569 -39.18 10.57 13.49
CA GLN A 569 -39.87 11.71 12.89
C GLN A 569 -39.06 12.40 11.78
N ALA A 570 -37.73 12.25 11.77
CA ALA A 570 -36.84 12.86 10.78
C ALA A 570 -35.46 12.19 10.76
N THR A 571 -34.75 12.34 9.64
CA THR A 571 -33.31 12.07 9.54
C THR A 571 -32.56 13.39 9.53
N PHE A 572 -31.59 13.52 10.43
CA PHE A 572 -30.72 14.69 10.54
C PHE A 572 -29.36 14.38 9.94
N ILE A 573 -28.92 15.23 9.01
CA ILE A 573 -27.60 15.16 8.38
C ILE A 573 -26.86 16.43 8.76
N THR A 574 -25.68 16.32 9.35
CA THR A 574 -24.72 17.42 9.37
C THR A 574 -23.89 17.33 8.10
N LEU A 575 -24.12 18.24 7.15
CA LEU A 575 -23.38 18.32 5.90
C LEU A 575 -22.08 19.12 6.11
N VAL A 576 -20.99 18.73 5.44
CA VAL A 576 -19.71 19.46 5.42
C VAL A 576 -19.19 19.60 3.99
N ASP A 577 -18.66 20.77 3.64
CA ASP A 577 -18.08 21.08 2.32
C ASP A 577 -16.65 21.67 2.40
N GLY A 578 -16.07 21.72 3.60
CA GLY A 578 -14.79 22.34 3.91
C GLY A 578 -14.90 23.77 4.45
N ARG A 579 -16.01 24.48 4.19
CA ARG A 579 -16.26 25.87 4.62
C ARG A 579 -17.11 25.97 5.89
N GLY A 580 -17.70 24.86 6.33
CA GLY A 580 -18.43 24.81 7.59
C GLY A 580 -19.29 23.56 7.70
N HIS A 581 -20.19 23.58 8.68
CA HIS A 581 -21.21 22.55 8.88
C HIS A 581 -22.59 23.14 8.67
N LEU A 582 -23.50 22.36 8.09
CA LEU A 582 -24.91 22.72 7.93
C LEU A 582 -25.80 21.57 8.38
N GLN A 583 -26.70 21.84 9.32
CA GLN A 583 -27.74 20.87 9.68
C GLN A 583 -28.77 20.81 8.56
N CYS A 584 -29.07 19.61 8.09
CA CYS A 584 -30.06 19.32 7.06
C CYS A 584 -31.07 18.33 7.65
N VAL A 585 -32.36 18.65 7.53
CA VAL A 585 -33.47 17.91 8.11
C VAL A 585 -34.29 17.29 7.00
N LEU A 586 -34.35 15.96 6.97
CA LEU A 586 -35.22 15.19 6.08
C LEU A 586 -36.41 14.70 6.90
N GLN A 587 -37.60 15.26 6.66
CA GLN A 587 -38.83 14.86 7.36
C GLN A 587 -39.18 13.41 7.05
N ALA A 588 -39.76 12.69 8.03
CA ALA A 588 -40.18 11.32 7.83
C ALA A 588 -41.19 11.21 6.67
N GLY A 589 -40.89 10.34 5.71
CA GLY A 589 -41.64 10.23 4.46
C GLY A 589 -40.80 9.50 3.42
N ASP A 590 -41.03 9.79 2.15
CA ASP A 590 -40.29 9.16 1.05
C ASP A 590 -38.80 9.52 1.09
N LEU A 591 -38.45 10.76 1.48
CA LEU A 591 -37.07 11.25 1.63
C LEU A 591 -36.20 10.42 2.58
N THR A 592 -36.80 9.77 3.59
CA THR A 592 -36.07 8.95 4.56
C THR A 592 -36.16 7.45 4.27
N LYS A 593 -36.92 7.05 3.25
CA LYS A 593 -37.23 5.66 2.95
C LYS A 593 -36.71 5.18 1.59
N THR A 594 -36.14 6.06 0.77
CA THR A 594 -35.49 5.63 -0.48
C THR A 594 -34.34 4.66 -0.22
N TYR A 595 -33.96 3.90 -1.25
CA TYR A 595 -32.79 3.01 -1.19
C TYR A 595 -31.53 3.74 -0.72
N ASP A 596 -31.28 4.93 -1.26
CA ASP A 596 -30.13 5.76 -0.90
C ASP A 596 -30.16 6.20 0.56
N ALA A 597 -31.31 6.66 1.07
CA ALA A 597 -31.44 7.12 2.46
C ALA A 597 -31.17 6.00 3.46
N LEU A 598 -31.56 4.76 3.14
CA LEU A 598 -31.29 3.58 3.96
C LEU A 598 -29.80 3.17 3.95
N LEU A 599 -29.01 3.67 2.99
CA LEU A 599 -27.59 3.41 2.85
C LEU A 599 -26.71 4.62 3.18
N PHE A 600 -27.29 5.72 3.68
CA PHE A 600 -26.50 6.86 4.12
C PHE A 600 -25.50 6.45 5.20
N ALA A 601 -24.25 6.87 4.99
CA ALA A 601 -23.14 6.64 5.89
C ALA A 601 -22.28 7.91 5.96
N GLN A 602 -21.47 8.04 7.01
CA GLN A 602 -20.51 9.14 7.10
C GLN A 602 -19.57 9.11 5.89
N GLY A 603 -19.41 10.27 5.25
CA GLY A 603 -18.62 10.44 4.03
C GLY A 603 -19.43 10.39 2.72
N THR A 604 -20.69 9.95 2.74
CA THR A 604 -21.55 9.94 1.54
C THR A 604 -21.68 11.37 1.00
N SER A 605 -21.43 11.53 -0.29
CA SER A 605 -21.48 12.83 -0.99
C SER A 605 -22.87 13.07 -1.55
N LEU A 606 -23.49 14.19 -1.20
CA LEU A 606 -24.87 14.54 -1.52
C LEU A 606 -24.96 15.93 -2.16
N THR A 607 -26.00 16.13 -2.97
CA THR A 607 -26.56 17.45 -3.24
C THR A 607 -27.96 17.53 -2.66
N LEU A 608 -28.20 18.52 -1.81
CA LEU A 608 -29.45 18.72 -1.09
C LEU A 608 -30.13 20.00 -1.62
N HIS A 609 -31.43 19.90 -1.86
CA HIS A 609 -32.32 21.00 -2.19
C HIS A 609 -33.31 21.17 -1.03
N GLY A 610 -33.56 22.41 -0.64
CA GLY A 610 -34.43 22.67 0.50
C GLY A 610 -34.57 24.15 0.83
N GLU A 611 -35.47 24.44 1.76
CA GLU A 611 -35.66 25.79 2.30
C GLU A 611 -34.71 26.03 3.49
N MET A 612 -33.99 27.15 3.47
CA MET A 612 -33.19 27.59 4.60
C MET A 612 -34.07 28.22 5.69
N ARG A 613 -33.92 27.76 6.93
CA ARG A 613 -34.70 28.22 8.07
C ARG A 613 -33.84 28.56 9.27
N LYS A 614 -34.38 29.43 10.13
CA LYS A 614 -33.86 29.63 11.48
C LYS A 614 -34.07 28.35 12.29
N VAL A 615 -33.17 28.09 13.22
CA VAL A 615 -33.32 26.99 14.17
C VAL A 615 -34.47 27.34 15.13
N PRO A 616 -35.40 26.41 15.42
CA PRO A 616 -36.48 26.64 16.38
C PRO A 616 -35.96 27.02 17.78
N ASP A 617 -36.76 27.82 18.50
CA ASP A 617 -36.41 28.27 19.85
C ASP A 617 -36.08 27.10 20.78
N GLY A 618 -34.98 27.22 21.53
CA GLY A 618 -34.48 26.19 22.45
C GLY A 618 -33.66 25.07 21.79
N GLN A 619 -33.50 25.07 20.46
CA GLN A 619 -32.62 24.15 19.74
C GLN A 619 -31.33 24.84 19.26
N THR A 620 -30.31 24.05 18.96
CA THR A 620 -29.03 24.55 18.43
C THR A 620 -28.63 23.79 17.18
N ALA A 621 -28.14 24.52 16.17
CA ALA A 621 -27.49 23.98 14.99
C ALA A 621 -26.30 24.88 14.60
N PRO A 622 -25.34 24.38 13.81
CA PRO A 622 -24.25 25.19 13.30
C PRO A 622 -24.75 26.49 12.64
N ASP A 623 -24.11 27.62 12.97
CA ASP A 623 -24.51 28.97 12.53
C ASP A 623 -25.97 29.37 12.85
N GLY A 624 -26.68 28.67 13.74
CA GLY A 624 -28.06 28.98 14.12
C GLY A 624 -29.09 28.80 13.00
N ARG A 625 -28.78 27.98 11.98
CA ARG A 625 -29.63 27.75 10.81
C ARG A 625 -29.68 26.27 10.41
N GLU A 626 -30.73 25.90 9.69
CA GLU A 626 -30.89 24.55 9.16
C GLU A 626 -31.58 24.53 7.80
N LEU A 627 -31.30 23.50 7.01
CA LEU A 627 -31.90 23.24 5.71
C LEU A 627 -33.01 22.20 5.84
N HIS A 628 -34.25 22.59 5.53
CA HIS A 628 -35.37 21.66 5.43
C HIS A 628 -35.40 21.08 4.02
N VAL A 629 -34.97 19.83 3.89
CA VAL A 629 -34.72 19.18 2.60
C VAL A 629 -36.04 18.76 1.96
N ASP A 630 -36.22 19.18 0.70
CA ASP A 630 -37.33 18.77 -0.15
C ASP A 630 -36.92 17.76 -1.24
N TYR A 631 -35.64 17.75 -1.61
CA TYR A 631 -35.10 16.86 -2.62
C TYR A 631 -33.58 16.65 -2.44
N TYR A 632 -33.05 15.52 -2.87
CA TYR A 632 -31.61 15.30 -2.91
C TYR A 632 -31.17 14.35 -4.02
N THR A 633 -29.88 14.41 -4.33
CA THR A 633 -29.18 13.42 -5.16
C THR A 633 -27.94 12.90 -4.45
N VAL A 634 -27.68 11.60 -4.58
CA VAL A 634 -26.41 10.99 -4.15
C VAL A 634 -25.39 11.14 -5.28
N ILE A 635 -24.24 11.73 -4.97
CA ILE A 635 -23.11 11.84 -5.91
C ILE A 635 -22.22 10.60 -5.77
N GLY A 636 -21.94 10.17 -4.54
CA GLY A 636 -21.09 9.03 -4.26
C GLY A 636 -21.35 8.48 -2.87
N THR A 637 -21.53 7.16 -2.77
CA THR A 637 -21.79 6.47 -1.51
C THR A 637 -20.51 6.32 -0.68
N SER A 638 -20.68 6.14 0.63
CA SER A 638 -19.61 5.77 1.55
C SER A 638 -19.93 4.41 2.17
N PRO A 639 -18.92 3.56 2.45
CA PRO A 639 -19.15 2.29 3.11
C PRO A 639 -19.82 2.48 4.49
N GLY A 640 -20.75 1.57 4.81
CA GLY A 640 -21.40 1.47 6.11
C GLY A 640 -20.88 0.28 6.93
N ASP A 641 -21.51 0.02 8.07
CA ASP A 641 -21.26 -1.14 8.94
C ASP A 641 -19.76 -1.30 9.27
N GLU A 642 -19.18 -2.51 9.13
CA GLU A 642 -17.78 -2.81 9.48
C GLU A 642 -16.75 -1.93 8.76
N GLU A 643 -17.06 -1.47 7.55
CA GLU A 643 -16.16 -0.61 6.76
C GLU A 643 -16.40 0.89 6.97
N ALA A 644 -17.37 1.27 7.81
CA ALA A 644 -17.68 2.66 8.10
C ALA A 644 -16.45 3.42 8.61
N ILE A 645 -16.36 4.70 8.26
CA ILE A 645 -15.26 5.58 8.69
C ILE A 645 -15.12 5.56 10.23
N THR A 646 -16.23 5.57 10.97
CA THR A 646 -16.25 5.51 12.44
C THR A 646 -15.66 4.24 13.04
N ASN A 647 -15.64 3.14 12.27
CA ASN A 647 -15.09 1.86 12.69
C ASN A 647 -13.61 1.72 12.30
N LYS A 648 -13.14 2.50 11.32
CA LYS A 648 -11.72 2.58 10.94
C LYS A 648 -10.95 3.60 11.76
N VAL A 649 -11.57 4.74 12.05
CA VAL A 649 -10.98 5.84 12.81
C VAL A 649 -12.00 6.43 13.78
N SER A 650 -11.58 6.63 15.03
CA SER A 650 -12.41 7.26 16.06
C SER A 650 -11.70 8.45 16.70
N SER A 651 -12.47 9.47 17.06
CA SER A 651 -11.97 10.62 17.83
C SER A 651 -11.58 10.25 19.27
N THR A 652 -11.99 9.08 19.77
CA THR A 652 -11.62 8.59 21.10
C THR A 652 -10.31 7.81 21.11
N GLN A 653 -9.85 7.36 19.94
CA GLN A 653 -8.56 6.68 19.80
C GLN A 653 -7.42 7.69 19.81
N ASN A 654 -6.23 7.22 20.14
CA ASN A 654 -5.12 8.11 20.13
C ASN A 654 -4.65 8.41 18.70
N GLN A 655 -4.60 9.68 18.31
CA GLN A 655 -4.23 10.06 16.95
C GLN A 655 -2.78 9.71 16.57
N TRP A 656 -1.94 9.35 17.55
CA TRP A 656 -0.58 8.83 17.30
C TRP A 656 -0.51 7.32 17.10
N ASP A 657 -1.60 6.58 17.29
CA ASP A 657 -1.63 5.14 17.03
C ASP A 657 -1.32 4.87 15.57
N GLN A 658 -0.59 3.78 15.30
CA GLN A 658 -0.20 3.42 13.94
C GLN A 658 -1.40 3.30 13.00
N LEU A 659 -2.52 2.74 13.49
CA LEU A 659 -3.77 2.65 12.73
C LEU A 659 -4.34 4.03 12.36
N MET A 660 -4.31 4.99 13.29
CA MET A 660 -4.82 6.35 13.08
C MET A 660 -3.93 7.12 12.11
N LEU A 661 -2.62 6.94 12.20
CA LEU A 661 -1.67 7.52 11.27
C LEU A 661 -1.84 6.88 9.87
N ASP A 662 -1.95 5.55 9.74
CA ASP A 662 -2.13 4.89 8.43
C ASP A 662 -3.46 5.27 7.76
N ASN A 663 -4.46 5.60 8.56
CA ASN A 663 -5.74 6.13 8.10
C ASN A 663 -5.83 7.65 8.24
N ARG A 664 -4.70 8.38 8.25
CA ARG A 664 -4.68 9.85 8.49
C ARG A 664 -5.56 10.61 7.50
N HIS A 665 -5.67 10.13 6.25
CA HIS A 665 -6.57 10.66 5.23
C HIS A 665 -8.07 10.63 5.62
N LEU A 666 -8.48 9.71 6.51
CA LEU A 666 -9.82 9.68 7.12
C LEU A 666 -9.86 10.49 8.43
N VAL A 667 -8.80 10.43 9.26
CA VAL A 667 -8.70 11.25 10.49
C VAL A 667 -8.81 12.74 10.17
N LEU A 668 -8.19 13.20 9.08
CA LEU A 668 -8.24 14.59 8.60
C LEU A 668 -9.65 15.06 8.24
N ARG A 669 -10.63 14.16 8.09
CA ARG A 669 -12.05 14.51 7.88
C ARG A 669 -12.79 14.81 9.18
N GLY A 670 -12.17 14.55 10.34
CA GLY A 670 -12.71 14.90 11.65
C GLY A 670 -12.51 16.38 12.00
N ASP A 671 -13.32 16.88 12.93
CA ASP A 671 -13.36 18.30 13.32
C ASP A 671 -12.00 18.79 13.81
N ASN A 672 -11.40 18.12 14.80
CA ASN A 672 -10.14 18.55 15.40
C ASN A 672 -8.99 18.55 14.39
N ALA A 673 -8.81 17.47 13.63
CA ALA A 673 -7.69 17.37 12.69
C ALA A 673 -7.81 18.37 11.54
N SER A 674 -9.02 18.60 11.02
CA SER A 674 -9.26 19.62 10.00
C SER A 674 -9.08 21.05 10.55
N ALA A 675 -9.50 21.32 11.79
CA ALA A 675 -9.29 22.61 12.45
C ALA A 675 -7.80 22.94 12.62
N VAL A 676 -6.98 21.96 13.03
CA VAL A 676 -5.52 22.14 13.11
C VAL A 676 -4.91 22.46 11.74
N MET A 677 -5.40 21.85 10.66
CA MET A 677 -4.90 22.15 9.30
C MET A 677 -5.31 23.55 8.80
N LYS A 678 -6.53 24.00 9.15
CA LYS A 678 -6.97 25.38 8.86
C LYS A 678 -6.14 26.40 9.64
N LEU A 679 -5.95 26.15 10.94
CA LEU A 679 -5.10 26.99 11.78
C LEU A 679 -3.66 27.03 11.26
N ARG A 680 -3.10 25.89 10.86
CA ARG A 680 -1.78 25.79 10.21
C ARG A 680 -1.67 26.74 9.01
N ALA A 681 -2.62 26.70 8.08
CA ALA A 681 -2.61 27.57 6.91
C ALA A 681 -2.66 29.05 7.30
N SER A 682 -3.49 29.40 8.30
CA SER A 682 -3.56 30.78 8.79
C SER A 682 -2.28 31.24 9.49
N VAL A 683 -1.63 30.38 10.26
CA VAL A 683 -0.36 30.70 10.95
C VAL A 683 0.75 30.93 9.95
N GLU A 684 0.87 30.06 8.93
CA GLU A 684 1.86 30.23 7.86
C GLU A 684 1.65 31.55 7.10
N TRP A 685 0.39 31.89 6.79
CA TRP A 685 0.05 33.18 6.20
C TRP A 685 0.39 34.36 7.13
N ALA A 686 0.15 34.22 8.43
CA ALA A 686 0.46 35.26 9.42
C ALA A 686 1.98 35.52 9.53
N PHE A 687 2.83 34.49 9.41
CA PHE A 687 4.28 34.67 9.30
C PHE A 687 4.64 35.47 8.05
N ILE A 688 4.10 35.10 6.90
CA ILE A 688 4.34 35.81 5.63
C ILE A 688 3.94 37.29 5.75
N LYS A 689 2.75 37.56 6.31
CA LYS A 689 2.25 38.91 6.55
C LYS A 689 3.18 39.69 7.49
N ALA A 690 3.59 39.09 8.61
CA ALA A 690 4.47 39.74 9.58
C ALA A 690 5.81 40.17 8.96
N TYR A 691 6.48 39.26 8.22
CA TYR A 691 7.74 39.58 7.55
C TYR A 691 7.57 40.63 6.45
N HIS A 692 6.50 40.51 5.64
CA HIS A 692 6.18 41.50 4.61
C HIS A 692 5.98 42.90 5.19
N ASP A 693 5.18 43.01 6.26
CA ASP A 693 4.90 44.29 6.92
C ASP A 693 6.15 44.89 7.60
N MET A 694 7.12 44.05 7.95
CA MET A 694 8.43 44.46 8.49
C MET A 694 9.49 44.72 7.39
N GLY A 695 9.13 44.59 6.10
CA GLY A 695 10.00 44.91 4.97
C GLY A 695 11.02 43.82 4.61
N PHE A 696 10.82 42.58 5.06
CA PHE A 696 11.71 41.46 4.72
C PHE A 696 11.45 40.96 3.30
N VAL A 697 12.50 40.50 2.63
CA VAL A 697 12.41 39.86 1.32
C VAL A 697 12.32 38.34 1.46
N LYS A 698 11.28 37.73 0.89
CA LYS A 698 11.17 36.27 0.82
C LYS A 698 12.17 35.72 -0.20
N VAL A 699 12.93 34.70 0.18
CA VAL A 699 13.79 33.92 -0.73
C VAL A 699 13.42 32.44 -0.69
N SER A 700 13.88 31.68 -1.70
CA SER A 700 13.66 30.23 -1.82
C SER A 700 15.00 29.49 -2.03
N PRO A 701 15.70 29.14 -0.94
CA PRO A 701 16.98 28.42 -0.98
C PRO A 701 16.86 26.98 -1.52
N PRO A 702 17.97 26.37 -1.96
CA PRO A 702 17.96 24.99 -2.45
C PRO A 702 17.78 23.96 -1.32
N ALA A 703 16.99 22.92 -1.58
CA ALA A 703 16.80 21.79 -0.66
C ALA A 703 17.84 20.68 -0.82
N LEU A 704 18.50 20.60 -1.99
CA LEU A 704 19.62 19.69 -2.26
C LEU A 704 20.93 20.44 -2.05
N VAL A 705 21.77 19.94 -1.16
CA VAL A 705 23.00 20.62 -0.72
C VAL A 705 24.19 19.66 -0.72
N GLN A 706 25.40 20.19 -0.80
CA GLN A 706 26.65 19.42 -0.61
C GLN A 706 27.34 19.75 0.73
N THR A 707 26.71 20.61 1.53
CA THR A 707 27.24 21.15 2.79
C THR A 707 26.34 20.78 3.97
N GLN A 708 26.94 20.66 5.15
CA GLN A 708 26.25 20.46 6.42
C GLN A 708 26.09 21.79 7.18
N VAL A 709 25.06 21.90 8.02
CA VAL A 709 24.81 23.11 8.83
C VAL A 709 24.79 22.77 10.32
N GLU A 710 23.96 21.79 10.71
CA GLU A 710 23.67 21.42 12.11
C GLU A 710 24.36 20.10 12.51
N GLY A 711 25.57 19.87 11.97
CA GLY A 711 26.36 18.66 12.19
C GLY A 711 26.04 17.51 11.21
N GLY A 712 27.08 16.75 10.82
CA GLY A 712 26.99 15.77 9.73
C GLY A 712 26.29 14.46 10.05
N ALA A 713 26.02 14.16 11.33
CA ALA A 713 25.49 12.87 11.75
C ALA A 713 24.01 12.64 11.37
N THR A 714 23.28 13.69 10.99
CA THR A 714 21.82 13.67 10.81
C THR A 714 21.38 14.12 9.41
N LEU A 715 22.24 14.02 8.39
CA LEU A 715 21.89 14.31 7.00
C LEU A 715 21.25 13.09 6.30
N PHE A 716 20.24 13.34 5.46
CA PHE A 716 19.76 12.34 4.51
C PHE A 716 20.59 12.39 3.24
N ASN A 717 21.22 11.28 2.89
CA ASN A 717 22.00 11.13 1.66
C ASN A 717 21.08 10.96 0.45
N VAL A 718 21.36 11.69 -0.62
CA VAL A 718 20.64 11.63 -1.90
C VAL A 718 21.66 11.44 -3.02
N PRO A 719 21.59 10.34 -3.80
CA PRO A 719 22.36 10.23 -5.04
C PRO A 719 21.93 11.34 -6.01
N TYR A 720 22.85 12.22 -6.39
CA TYR A 720 22.61 13.31 -7.31
C TYR A 720 23.47 13.10 -8.56
N TYR A 721 22.94 12.31 -9.50
CA TYR A 721 23.69 11.77 -10.63
C TYR A 721 24.93 10.99 -10.16
N ASP A 722 26.12 11.41 -10.58
CA ASP A 722 27.40 10.80 -10.21
C ASP A 722 27.99 11.39 -8.92
N GLU A 723 27.29 12.32 -8.26
CA GLU A 723 27.72 13.00 -7.04
C GLU A 723 26.83 12.67 -5.84
N LEU A 724 27.40 12.84 -4.65
CA LEU A 724 26.65 12.74 -3.40
C LEU A 724 26.09 14.12 -3.04
N ALA A 725 24.78 14.19 -2.83
CA ALA A 725 24.11 15.34 -2.24
C ALA A 725 23.39 14.93 -0.94
N TYR A 726 22.90 15.93 -0.23
CA TYR A 726 22.13 15.78 0.99
C TYR A 726 20.86 16.60 0.93
N LEU A 727 19.84 16.20 1.69
CA LEU A 727 18.71 17.08 1.98
C LEU A 727 19.10 18.10 3.05
N THR A 728 18.70 19.35 2.86
CA THR A 728 19.06 20.46 3.74
C THR A 728 18.55 20.28 5.17
N GLN A 729 19.40 20.55 6.17
CA GLN A 729 19.01 20.65 7.59
C GLN A 729 18.46 22.04 7.95
N SER A 730 18.94 23.06 7.24
CA SER A 730 18.67 24.48 7.45
C SER A 730 19.15 25.26 6.24
N SER A 731 18.42 26.32 5.89
CA SER A 731 18.77 27.21 4.79
C SER A 731 19.61 28.41 5.23
N GLN A 732 19.94 28.51 6.52
CA GLN A 732 20.62 29.65 7.15
C GLN A 732 21.82 30.16 6.34
N LEU A 733 22.74 29.26 5.97
CA LEU A 733 23.96 29.67 5.27
C LEU A 733 23.66 30.39 3.95
N TYR A 734 22.60 30.00 3.25
CA TYR A 734 22.15 30.66 2.02
C TYR A 734 21.47 32.00 2.30
N LEU A 735 20.69 32.12 3.39
CA LEU A 735 20.10 33.40 3.80
C LEU A 735 21.19 34.44 4.10
N GLU A 736 22.27 34.03 4.78
CA GLU A 736 23.42 34.91 5.06
C GLU A 736 24.05 35.44 3.76
N THR A 737 24.11 34.65 2.68
CA THR A 737 24.73 35.09 1.41
C THR A 737 24.00 36.22 0.69
N VAL A 738 22.72 36.41 0.98
CA VAL A 738 21.89 37.38 0.25
C VAL A 738 21.65 38.64 1.04
N LEU A 739 22.04 38.71 2.32
CA LEU A 739 21.95 39.92 3.15
C LEU A 739 22.56 41.15 2.45
N PRO A 740 23.79 41.08 1.90
CA PRO A 740 24.40 42.26 1.27
C PRO A 740 23.68 42.78 0.02
N SER A 741 22.77 41.96 -0.55
CA SER A 741 22.02 42.27 -1.77
C SER A 741 20.57 42.65 -1.49
N LEU A 742 19.91 41.93 -0.57
CA LEU A 742 18.47 41.99 -0.34
C LEU A 742 18.09 42.60 1.02
N GLY A 743 19.06 42.86 1.90
CA GLY A 743 18.81 43.26 3.29
C GLY A 743 18.23 42.10 4.10
N ASN A 744 17.30 42.39 4.99
CA ASN A 744 16.66 41.37 5.83
C ASN A 744 15.84 40.38 4.98
N VAL A 745 16.08 39.09 5.17
CA VAL A 745 15.45 38.02 4.37
C VAL A 745 14.81 36.95 5.23
N TYR A 746 13.85 36.23 4.65
CA TYR A 746 13.27 35.05 5.27
C TYR A 746 12.92 33.98 4.23
N CYS A 747 12.80 32.73 4.69
CA CYS A 747 12.22 31.64 3.93
C CYS A 747 11.28 30.80 4.80
N ILE A 748 10.31 30.14 4.15
CA ILE A 748 9.45 29.12 4.77
C ILE A 748 9.55 27.91 3.86
N GLU A 749 10.48 27.02 4.17
CA GLU A 749 10.84 25.89 3.31
C GLU A 749 10.92 24.60 4.13
N LYS A 750 11.20 23.47 3.48
CA LYS A 750 11.40 22.19 4.16
C LYS A 750 12.83 22.06 4.68
N SER A 751 12.95 21.54 5.89
CA SER A 751 14.21 21.05 6.44
C SER A 751 14.07 19.60 6.87
N PHE A 752 15.19 18.88 6.84
CA PHE A 752 15.23 17.43 6.99
C PHE A 752 16.25 17.03 8.06
N ARG A 753 15.86 16.08 8.92
CA ARG A 753 16.74 15.53 9.96
C ARG A 753 16.66 14.01 9.97
N ALA A 754 17.78 13.35 9.67
CA ALA A 754 17.94 11.90 9.71
C ALA A 754 18.23 11.37 11.14
N GLU A 755 17.74 12.08 12.15
CA GLU A 755 17.84 11.66 13.55
C GLU A 755 17.04 10.39 13.80
N LYS A 756 17.66 9.42 14.47
CA LYS A 756 17.01 8.16 14.86
C LYS A 756 16.23 8.31 16.18
N SER A 757 15.42 9.37 16.28
CA SER A 757 14.70 9.75 17.51
C SER A 757 13.18 9.64 17.32
N LEU A 758 12.49 9.02 18.27
CA LEU A 758 11.02 8.84 18.29
C LEU A 758 10.38 9.58 19.46
N THR A 759 10.60 10.88 19.54
CA THR A 759 10.00 11.74 20.57
C THR A 759 8.72 12.42 20.07
N ARG A 760 8.12 13.26 20.93
CA ARG A 760 6.88 14.00 20.64
C ARG A 760 7.09 15.24 19.77
N ARG A 761 8.34 15.71 19.64
CA ARG A 761 8.72 16.99 18.98
C ARG A 761 9.64 16.86 17.76
N HIS A 762 10.09 15.65 17.43
CA HIS A 762 10.99 15.41 16.30
C HIS A 762 10.24 14.84 15.07
N LEU A 763 10.60 15.36 13.90
CA LEU A 763 10.14 14.94 12.58
C LEU A 763 11.38 14.80 11.68
N SER A 764 11.30 13.91 10.69
CA SER A 764 12.34 13.79 9.67
C SER A 764 12.20 14.81 8.54
N GLU A 765 11.01 15.37 8.37
CA GLU A 765 10.68 16.46 7.45
C GLU A 765 9.75 17.42 8.19
N TYR A 766 10.14 18.69 8.28
CA TYR A 766 9.36 19.73 8.96
C TYR A 766 9.42 21.04 8.15
N THR A 767 8.51 21.96 8.46
CA THR A 767 8.46 23.27 7.81
C THR A 767 9.23 24.25 8.68
N HIS A 768 10.30 24.78 8.13
CA HIS A 768 11.25 25.62 8.83
C HIS A 768 11.05 27.07 8.39
N VAL A 769 10.68 27.92 9.33
CA VAL A 769 10.56 29.36 9.14
C VAL A 769 11.90 29.95 9.58
N GLU A 770 12.72 30.36 8.63
CA GLU A 770 14.06 30.88 8.88
C GLU A 770 14.14 32.33 8.45
N ALA A 771 14.79 33.18 9.24
CA ALA A 771 15.01 34.58 8.91
C ALA A 771 16.40 35.03 9.34
N GLU A 772 16.99 35.91 8.54
CA GLU A 772 18.33 36.45 8.74
C GLU A 772 18.28 37.97 8.58
N LEU A 773 18.91 38.68 9.51
CA LEU A 773 18.88 40.14 9.62
C LEU A 773 20.28 40.72 9.51
N ASP A 774 20.40 41.80 8.75
CA ASP A 774 21.65 42.52 8.52
C ASP A 774 21.79 43.72 9.46
N PHE A 775 23.01 44.05 9.87
CA PHE A 775 23.35 45.18 10.75
C PHE A 775 22.57 45.21 12.08
N ILE A 776 22.64 44.14 12.85
CA ILE A 776 21.98 44.02 14.16
C ILE A 776 22.92 43.61 15.28
N GLU A 777 22.53 43.92 16.52
CA GLU A 777 23.11 43.38 17.75
C GLU A 777 22.26 42.25 18.35
N PHE A 778 22.83 41.44 19.25
CA PHE A 778 22.14 40.30 19.85
C PHE A 778 20.83 40.69 20.54
N GLY A 779 20.78 41.84 21.22
CA GLY A 779 19.56 42.35 21.86
C GLY A 779 18.42 42.65 20.87
N GLU A 780 18.75 43.21 19.71
CA GLU A 780 17.79 43.54 18.65
C GLU A 780 17.24 42.26 18.00
N MET A 781 18.07 41.22 17.87
CA MET A 781 17.62 39.89 17.43
C MET A 781 16.55 39.31 18.38
N LEU A 782 16.77 39.40 19.70
CA LEU A 782 15.80 38.91 20.69
C LEU A 782 14.47 39.66 20.61
N GLU A 783 14.52 40.99 20.44
CA GLU A 783 13.35 41.84 20.29
C GLU A 783 12.58 41.52 19.00
N HIS A 784 13.31 41.26 17.92
CA HIS A 784 12.72 40.86 16.65
C HIS A 784 11.99 39.50 16.74
N ILE A 785 12.62 38.47 17.34
CA ILE A 785 11.99 37.16 17.52
C ILE A 785 10.70 37.29 18.35
N GLU A 786 10.72 38.07 19.45
CA GLU A 786 9.53 38.33 20.26
C GLU A 786 8.43 39.00 19.44
N GLU A 787 8.78 40.05 18.68
CA GLU A 787 7.83 40.83 17.89
C GLU A 787 7.17 39.99 16.79
N VAL A 788 7.92 39.17 16.06
CA VAL A 788 7.37 38.27 15.02
C VAL A 788 6.40 37.26 15.63
N ILE A 789 6.78 36.60 16.73
CA ILE A 789 5.90 35.64 17.42
C ILE A 789 4.60 36.31 17.87
N CYS A 790 4.69 37.48 18.50
CA CYS A 790 3.51 38.19 18.99
C CYS A 790 2.60 38.65 17.84
N ARG A 791 3.17 39.20 16.76
CA ARG A 791 2.41 39.62 15.57
C ARG A 791 1.67 38.47 14.91
N VAL A 792 2.30 37.30 14.80
CA VAL A 792 1.68 36.10 14.25
C VAL A 792 0.47 35.68 15.11
N VAL A 793 0.64 35.66 16.44
CA VAL A 793 -0.46 35.35 17.37
C VAL A 793 -1.59 36.36 17.23
N ASP A 794 -1.29 37.66 17.20
CA ASP A 794 -2.30 38.71 17.08
C ASP A 794 -3.04 38.61 15.74
N SER A 795 -2.32 38.42 14.62
CA SER A 795 -2.95 38.26 13.31
C SER A 795 -3.87 37.05 13.22
N VAL A 796 -3.58 35.95 13.94
CA VAL A 796 -4.46 34.77 14.02
C VAL A 796 -5.68 35.05 14.88
N LEU A 797 -5.54 35.83 15.96
CA LEU A 797 -6.64 36.20 16.85
C LEU A 797 -7.55 37.30 16.28
N GLU A 798 -7.07 38.10 15.33
CA GLU A 798 -7.86 39.08 14.57
C GLU A 798 -8.87 38.40 13.61
N ASP A 799 -8.53 37.22 13.09
CA ASP A 799 -9.47 36.40 12.32
C ASP A 799 -10.45 35.69 13.25
N ALA A 800 -11.72 36.12 13.23
CA ALA A 800 -12.76 35.59 14.10
C ALA A 800 -13.01 34.07 13.95
N GLU A 801 -12.82 33.50 12.74
CA GLU A 801 -12.96 32.06 12.54
C GLU A 801 -11.77 31.32 13.16
N MET A 802 -10.54 31.80 12.93
CA MET A 802 -9.34 31.17 13.45
C MET A 802 -9.24 31.31 14.97
N ALA A 803 -9.62 32.45 15.54
CA ALA A 803 -9.73 32.66 16.98
C ALA A 803 -10.71 31.66 17.62
N ARG A 804 -11.87 31.42 16.97
CA ARG A 804 -12.83 30.40 17.42
C ARG A 804 -12.23 29.00 17.35
N LEU A 805 -11.62 28.62 16.23
CA LEU A 805 -10.98 27.29 16.08
C LEU A 805 -9.85 27.09 17.09
N LEU A 806 -9.04 28.12 17.34
CA LEU A 806 -7.96 28.09 18.33
C LEU A 806 -8.52 27.89 19.74
N LYS A 807 -9.61 28.58 20.11
CA LYS A 807 -10.28 28.36 21.41
C LYS A 807 -10.97 27.00 21.52
N GLU A 808 -11.44 26.42 20.42
CA GLU A 808 -11.97 25.04 20.41
C GLU A 808 -10.86 24.00 20.64
N LEU A 809 -9.69 24.21 20.03
CA LEU A 809 -8.53 23.33 20.18
C LEU A 809 -7.82 23.53 21.53
N ASN A 810 -7.71 24.78 21.97
CA ASN A 810 -7.04 25.20 23.20
C ASN A 810 -7.84 26.30 23.91
N PRO A 811 -8.84 25.93 24.74
CA PRO A 811 -9.68 26.89 25.46
C PRO A 811 -8.87 27.83 26.37
N GLY A 812 -7.77 27.33 26.92
CA GLY A 812 -6.85 28.05 27.80
C GLY A 812 -5.76 28.84 27.08
N PHE A 813 -5.80 28.97 25.74
CA PHE A 813 -4.80 29.76 25.03
C PHE A 813 -4.92 31.24 25.37
N ASP A 814 -3.84 31.84 25.87
CA ASP A 814 -3.73 33.28 26.10
C ASP A 814 -2.50 33.83 25.37
N ARG A 815 -2.52 35.15 25.13
CA ARG A 815 -1.38 35.84 24.51
C ARG A 815 -0.13 35.66 25.37
N PRO A 816 1.05 35.44 24.76
CA PRO A 816 2.29 35.37 25.52
C PRO A 816 2.56 36.70 26.25
N SER A 817 3.03 36.63 27.49
CA SER A 817 3.35 37.82 28.27
C SER A 817 4.62 38.50 27.73
N ARG A 818 4.59 39.83 27.62
CA ARG A 818 5.71 40.66 27.15
C ARG A 818 6.30 41.51 28.29
N PRO A 819 7.62 41.79 28.27
CA PRO A 819 8.64 41.15 27.42
C PRO A 819 8.85 39.68 27.81
N PHE A 820 9.44 38.88 26.93
CA PHE A 820 9.81 37.50 27.24
C PHE A 820 10.91 37.47 28.30
N LEU A 821 10.92 36.45 29.16
CA LEU A 821 11.94 36.32 30.20
C LEU A 821 13.29 36.03 29.54
N ARG A 822 14.30 36.86 29.75
CA ARG A 822 15.68 36.55 29.33
C ARG A 822 16.40 35.83 30.47
N MET A 823 16.93 34.64 30.19
CA MET A 823 17.67 33.81 31.14
C MET A 823 18.97 33.35 30.49
N LYS A 824 20.12 33.49 31.17
CA LYS A 824 21.37 32.91 30.67
C LYS A 824 21.40 31.41 30.96
N TYR A 825 22.13 30.66 30.15
CA TYR A 825 22.39 29.24 30.36
C TYR A 825 22.88 28.95 31.79
N SER A 826 23.83 29.74 32.30
CA SER A 826 24.33 29.60 33.68
C SER A 826 23.22 29.76 34.72
N ASP A 827 22.31 30.69 34.50
CA ASP A 827 21.19 30.95 35.42
C ASP A 827 20.17 29.82 35.36
N ALA A 828 19.98 29.18 34.20
CA ALA A 828 19.14 28.01 34.05
C ALA A 828 19.71 26.78 34.77
N ILE A 829 21.01 26.53 34.66
CA ILE A 829 21.71 25.47 35.42
C ILE A 829 21.52 25.68 36.93
N ASP A 830 21.75 26.90 37.39
CA ASP A 830 21.52 27.31 38.77
C ASP A 830 20.05 27.09 39.18
N TRP A 831 19.10 27.45 38.32
CA TRP A 831 17.68 27.30 38.58
C TRP A 831 17.26 25.84 38.72
N LEU A 832 17.75 24.97 37.82
CA LEU A 832 17.48 23.52 37.83
C LEU A 832 17.99 22.87 39.11
N ASN A 833 19.22 23.23 39.52
CA ASN A 833 19.86 22.71 40.72
C ASN A 833 19.22 23.23 42.02
N LYS A 834 18.57 24.41 42.00
CA LYS A 834 17.88 25.02 43.15
C LYS A 834 16.47 24.47 43.40
N GLN A 835 15.92 23.62 42.52
CA GLN A 835 14.61 23.00 42.75
C GLN A 835 14.65 22.02 43.94
N ASP A 836 13.50 21.77 44.56
CA ASP A 836 13.38 20.81 45.68
C ASP A 836 12.35 19.70 45.34
N PRO A 837 12.79 18.47 45.02
CA PRO A 837 14.19 18.08 44.81
C PRO A 837 14.78 18.67 43.50
N PRO A 838 16.13 18.73 43.36
CA PRO A 838 16.78 19.24 42.15
C PRO A 838 16.29 18.52 40.89
N ILE A 839 16.23 19.25 39.78
CA ILE A 839 16.01 18.65 38.46
C ILE A 839 17.35 18.16 37.95
N LEU A 840 17.46 16.87 37.71
CA LEU A 840 18.71 16.19 37.35
C LEU A 840 18.85 16.07 35.84
N ASN A 841 20.09 15.96 35.36
CA ASN A 841 20.42 15.68 33.97
C ASN A 841 20.07 14.22 33.59
N GLU A 842 20.26 13.83 32.33
CA GLU A 842 19.91 12.48 31.83
C GLU A 842 20.67 11.35 32.55
N GLU A 843 21.82 11.65 33.15
CA GLU A 843 22.64 10.70 33.93
C GLU A 843 22.20 10.61 35.40
N GLY A 844 21.21 11.40 35.82
CA GLY A 844 20.73 11.45 37.21
C GLY A 844 21.63 12.26 38.14
N ASN A 845 22.47 13.15 37.62
CA ASN A 845 23.33 14.05 38.37
C ASN A 845 22.79 15.49 38.36
N THR A 846 23.30 16.34 39.27
CA THR A 846 23.05 17.79 39.18
C THR A 846 23.74 18.36 37.95
N HIS A 847 23.14 19.39 37.35
CA HIS A 847 23.67 19.98 36.13
C HIS A 847 24.96 20.78 36.40
N VAL A 848 25.95 20.65 35.53
CA VAL A 848 27.19 21.42 35.57
C VAL A 848 27.39 22.24 34.29
N PHE A 849 28.23 23.27 34.35
CA PHE A 849 28.53 24.09 33.17
C PHE A 849 29.15 23.24 32.06
N GLY A 850 28.58 23.31 30.86
CA GLY A 850 28.95 22.48 29.71
C GLY A 850 27.96 21.35 29.43
N ASP A 851 27.07 21.03 30.38
CA ASP A 851 25.98 20.07 30.15
C ASP A 851 24.98 20.64 29.14
N ASP A 852 24.48 19.78 28.25
CA ASP A 852 23.28 20.08 27.48
C ASP A 852 22.03 19.98 28.36
N ILE A 853 21.10 20.93 28.23
CA ILE A 853 19.84 20.92 28.97
C ILE A 853 18.81 20.17 28.13
N ALA A 854 18.76 18.85 28.31
CA ALA A 854 17.87 17.98 27.55
C ALA A 854 16.37 18.33 27.70
N GLU A 855 15.57 17.83 26.75
CA GLU A 855 14.12 18.12 26.60
C GLU A 855 13.33 18.07 27.92
N ALA A 856 13.57 17.05 28.73
CA ALA A 856 12.81 16.83 29.96
C ALA A 856 13.06 17.91 31.02
N ALA A 857 14.32 18.30 31.21
CA ALA A 857 14.72 19.35 32.15
C ALA A 857 14.27 20.73 31.63
N GLU A 858 14.49 21.00 30.35
CA GLU A 858 14.06 22.21 29.64
C GLU A 858 12.55 22.45 29.79
N ARG A 859 11.73 21.43 29.46
CA ARG A 859 10.28 21.51 29.59
C ARG A 859 9.84 21.72 31.03
N LYS A 860 10.39 20.95 31.97
CA LYS A 860 10.01 21.07 33.39
C LYS A 860 10.31 22.47 33.92
N MET A 861 11.46 23.05 33.57
CA MET A 861 11.79 24.43 33.90
C MET A 861 10.79 25.42 33.28
N THR A 862 10.55 25.30 31.98
CA THR A 862 9.66 26.21 31.25
C THR A 862 8.22 26.15 31.76
N ASP A 863 7.72 24.95 32.09
CA ASP A 863 6.37 24.71 32.60
C ASP A 863 6.18 25.24 34.02
N ILE A 864 7.20 25.11 34.89
CA ILE A 864 7.16 25.65 36.26
C ILE A 864 7.21 27.18 36.23
N ILE A 865 8.05 27.76 35.37
CA ILE A 865 8.17 29.22 35.20
C ILE A 865 6.91 29.79 34.51
N ASN A 866 6.28 29.00 33.63
CA ASN A 866 5.00 29.25 32.98
C ASN A 866 4.89 30.60 32.24
N ARG A 867 5.96 31.00 31.55
CA ARG A 867 5.98 32.12 30.59
C ARG A 867 7.06 31.87 29.53
N PRO A 868 7.02 32.54 28.37
CA PRO A 868 8.07 32.42 27.36
C PRO A 868 9.44 32.81 27.90
N ILE A 869 10.47 32.02 27.56
CA ILE A 869 11.84 32.22 28.00
C ILE A 869 12.76 32.30 26.78
N PHE A 870 13.55 33.36 26.66
CA PHE A 870 14.77 33.35 25.85
C PHE A 870 15.91 32.81 26.71
N LEU A 871 16.24 31.54 26.52
CA LEU A 871 17.42 30.93 27.10
C LEU A 871 18.61 31.28 26.22
N THR A 872 19.62 31.93 26.77
CA THR A 872 20.69 32.58 25.99
C THR A 872 22.08 32.19 26.48
N HIS A 873 23.11 32.52 25.71
CA HIS A 873 24.51 32.40 26.12
C HIS A 873 24.95 30.95 26.40
N PHE A 874 24.68 30.05 25.45
CA PHE A 874 25.10 28.65 25.58
C PHE A 874 26.63 28.47 25.39
N PRO A 875 27.24 27.49 26.06
CA PRO A 875 28.66 27.16 25.88
C PRO A 875 29.03 26.88 24.42
N VAL A 876 30.23 27.31 24.02
CA VAL A 876 30.75 27.15 22.64
C VAL A 876 30.87 25.68 22.25
N GLU A 877 31.15 24.79 23.21
CA GLU A 877 31.39 23.37 22.97
C GLU A 877 30.14 22.58 22.56
N ILE A 878 28.95 23.09 22.89
CA ILE A 878 27.67 22.39 22.66
C ILE A 878 26.81 23.06 21.59
N LYS A 879 27.34 24.07 20.89
CA LYS A 879 26.63 24.81 19.84
C LYS A 879 27.39 24.77 18.51
N ALA A 880 26.71 25.17 17.45
CA ALA A 880 27.23 25.10 16.09
C ALA A 880 28.43 26.04 15.86
N PHE A 881 29.28 25.69 14.90
CA PHE A 881 30.56 26.35 14.65
C PHE A 881 30.46 27.80 14.16
N TYR A 882 29.32 28.16 13.55
CA TYR A 882 29.10 29.48 12.94
C TYR A 882 28.69 30.56 13.96
N MET A 883 28.40 30.18 15.21
CA MET A 883 27.86 31.09 16.22
C MET A 883 28.94 32.06 16.74
N LYS A 884 28.61 33.35 16.82
CA LYS A 884 29.48 34.38 17.38
C LYS A 884 29.68 34.16 18.88
N LYS A 885 30.91 34.32 19.37
CA LYS A 885 31.22 34.28 20.80
C LYS A 885 30.79 35.56 21.49
N ASP A 886 30.34 35.44 22.73
CA ASP A 886 30.06 36.62 23.55
C ASP A 886 31.37 37.37 23.87
N PRO A 887 31.43 38.69 23.65
CA PRO A 887 32.65 39.47 23.88
C PRO A 887 33.00 39.64 25.37
N SER A 888 32.03 39.46 26.27
CA SER A 888 32.20 39.53 27.73
C SER A 888 32.56 38.18 28.36
N ASP A 889 32.18 37.06 27.75
CA ASP A 889 32.58 35.70 28.14
C ASP A 889 32.76 34.80 26.92
N VAL A 890 34.00 34.66 26.45
CA VAL A 890 34.35 33.89 25.23
C VAL A 890 34.09 32.38 25.33
N ARG A 891 33.69 31.88 26.51
CA ARG A 891 33.28 30.48 26.71
C ARG A 891 31.87 30.21 26.21
N VAL A 892 31.06 31.26 25.98
CA VAL A 892 29.68 31.16 25.53
C VAL A 892 29.49 31.89 24.20
N THR A 893 28.34 31.64 23.57
CA THR A 893 27.95 32.18 22.27
C THR A 893 26.83 33.20 22.42
N GLU A 894 26.71 34.16 21.52
CA GLU A 894 25.51 35.02 21.38
C GLU A 894 24.36 34.24 20.72
N SER A 895 23.92 33.19 21.40
CA SER A 895 22.89 32.25 20.97
C SER A 895 21.63 32.36 21.83
N VAL A 896 20.50 31.99 21.25
CA VAL A 896 19.20 31.97 21.92
C VAL A 896 18.37 30.77 21.48
N ASP A 897 17.74 30.13 22.47
CA ASP A 897 16.64 29.20 22.28
C ASP A 897 15.37 29.82 22.91
N CYS A 898 14.27 29.90 22.17
CA CYS A 898 12.98 30.40 22.67
C CYS A 898 12.14 29.22 23.16
N LEU A 899 11.92 29.17 24.48
CA LEU A 899 11.20 28.11 25.17
C LEU A 899 9.77 28.56 25.48
N MET A 900 8.79 27.74 25.07
CA MET A 900 7.36 27.98 25.33
C MET A 900 6.78 26.94 26.30
N PRO A 901 5.96 27.35 27.28
CA PRO A 901 5.27 26.41 28.17
C PRO A 901 4.48 25.35 27.39
N GLY A 902 4.55 24.11 27.86
CA GLY A 902 3.93 22.92 27.28
C GLY A 902 4.69 22.29 26.12
N VAL A 903 5.58 23.04 25.44
CA VAL A 903 6.34 22.53 24.27
C VAL A 903 7.85 22.47 24.48
N GLY A 904 8.44 23.45 25.16
CA GLY A 904 9.88 23.68 25.19
C GLY A 904 10.33 24.53 24.01
N GLU A 905 11.52 24.25 23.48
CA GLU A 905 12.14 24.98 22.37
C GLU A 905 11.29 24.99 21.08
N ILE A 906 10.94 26.19 20.62
CA ILE A 906 10.26 26.44 19.34
C ILE A 906 11.11 27.25 18.34
N VAL A 907 12.12 27.98 18.82
CA VAL A 907 13.06 28.77 18.01
C VAL A 907 14.47 28.50 18.51
N GLY A 908 15.42 28.33 17.58
CA GLY A 908 16.85 28.40 17.84
C GLY A 908 17.49 29.45 16.95
N GLY A 909 18.41 30.25 17.47
CA GLY A 909 19.05 31.33 16.73
C GLY A 909 20.37 31.79 17.34
N SER A 910 21.11 32.59 16.59
CA SER A 910 22.37 33.17 17.07
C SER A 910 22.78 34.39 16.24
N MET A 911 23.65 35.22 16.82
CA MET A 911 24.54 36.06 16.02
C MET A 911 25.57 35.19 15.29
N ARG A 912 26.03 35.65 14.12
CA ARG A 912 26.95 34.90 13.27
C ARG A 912 28.37 35.41 13.38
N MET A 913 29.33 34.51 13.23
CA MET A 913 30.75 34.85 13.28
C MET A 913 31.12 35.82 12.15
N GLU A 914 31.84 36.89 12.46
CA GLU A 914 32.18 37.96 11.51
C GLU A 914 33.61 37.82 10.95
N GLY A 915 34.51 37.17 11.71
CA GLY A 915 35.92 37.08 11.40
C GLY A 915 36.25 36.00 10.36
N TYR A 916 36.94 36.38 9.29
CA TYR A 916 37.37 35.43 8.25
C TYR A 916 38.30 34.34 8.79
N ASP A 917 39.38 34.72 9.48
CA ASP A 917 40.35 33.77 10.03
C ASP A 917 39.75 32.93 11.16
N GLU A 918 38.84 33.51 11.95
CA GLU A 918 38.12 32.78 12.99
C GLU A 918 37.23 31.69 12.39
N LEU A 919 36.53 31.99 11.30
CA LEU A 919 35.66 31.04 10.60
C LEU A 919 36.47 29.90 9.97
N LEU A 920 37.64 30.19 9.39
CA LEU A 920 38.56 29.15 8.90
C LEU A 920 39.07 28.25 10.03
N ALA A 921 39.43 28.83 11.17
CA ALA A 921 39.85 28.06 12.34
C ALA A 921 38.71 27.20 12.90
N ALA A 922 37.46 27.68 12.85
CA ALA A 922 36.29 26.92 13.24
C ALA A 922 36.06 25.71 12.32
N TYR A 923 36.21 25.87 11.00
CA TYR A 923 36.15 24.76 10.05
C TYR A 923 37.23 23.71 10.32
N GLU A 924 38.46 24.14 10.55
CA GLU A 924 39.58 23.24 10.87
C GLU A 924 39.30 22.44 12.16
N LYS A 925 38.84 23.11 13.22
CA LYS A 925 38.50 22.46 14.50
C LYS A 925 37.41 21.39 14.35
N GLN A 926 36.44 21.61 13.47
CA GLN A 926 35.32 20.69 13.25
C GLN A 926 35.59 19.63 12.16
N GLY A 927 36.78 19.66 11.53
CA GLY A 927 37.12 18.76 10.44
C GLY A 927 36.29 18.98 9.17
N ILE A 928 35.82 20.21 8.94
CA ILE A 928 34.97 20.57 7.81
C ILE A 928 35.85 21.18 6.69
N PRO A 929 35.75 20.69 5.45
CA PRO A 929 36.53 21.24 4.33
C PRO A 929 36.04 22.63 3.92
N ALA A 930 36.74 23.68 4.34
CA ALA A 930 36.38 25.08 4.06
C ALA A 930 36.21 25.41 2.56
N LYS A 931 36.90 24.67 1.66
CA LYS A 931 36.79 24.84 0.20
C LYS A 931 35.35 24.66 -0.32
N ASP A 932 34.55 23.83 0.34
CA ASP A 932 33.17 23.52 -0.10
C ASP A 932 32.19 24.63 0.35
N TYR A 933 32.66 25.53 1.22
CA TYR A 933 31.94 26.68 1.77
C TYR A 933 32.52 28.01 1.28
N TYR A 934 33.21 28.03 0.12
CA TYR A 934 33.88 29.24 -0.38
C TYR A 934 32.92 30.44 -0.42
N TRP A 935 31.70 30.22 -0.92
CA TRP A 935 30.64 31.21 -1.03
C TRP A 935 30.15 31.76 0.33
N TYR A 936 30.27 30.96 1.39
CA TYR A 936 29.95 31.37 2.75
C TYR A 936 31.10 32.13 3.39
N THR A 937 32.34 31.67 3.20
CA THR A 937 33.53 32.38 3.68
C THR A 937 33.75 33.72 2.99
N ASP A 938 33.32 33.84 1.73
CA ASP A 938 33.41 35.08 0.95
C ASP A 938 32.56 36.19 1.56
N GLN A 939 31.48 35.86 2.28
CA GLN A 939 30.68 36.86 3.02
C GLN A 939 31.52 37.59 4.09
N ARG A 940 32.55 36.93 4.65
CA ARG A 940 33.44 37.52 5.66
C ARG A 940 34.60 38.30 5.04
N LYS A 941 34.83 38.15 3.72
CA LYS A 941 35.85 38.90 2.96
C LYS A 941 35.30 40.16 2.31
N TYR A 942 34.13 40.04 1.66
CA TYR A 942 33.59 41.07 0.79
C TYR A 942 32.52 41.89 1.50
N GLY A 943 32.93 42.67 2.50
CA GLY A 943 32.03 43.58 3.21
C GLY A 943 31.18 42.89 4.27
N THR A 944 31.83 42.20 5.21
CA THR A 944 31.18 41.58 6.38
C THR A 944 30.43 42.61 7.22
N SER A 945 29.31 42.21 7.81
CA SER A 945 28.47 43.00 8.71
C SER A 945 28.13 42.18 9.96
N PRO A 946 27.86 42.83 11.11
CA PRO A 946 27.26 42.13 12.25
C PRO A 946 25.83 41.72 11.90
N HIS A 947 25.58 40.42 11.86
CA HIS A 947 24.29 39.84 11.47
C HIS A 947 23.93 38.64 12.33
N GLY A 948 22.66 38.32 12.35
CA GLY A 948 22.11 37.23 13.13
C GLY A 948 20.77 36.76 12.57
N GLY A 949 20.35 35.59 13.02
CA GLY A 949 19.10 35.01 12.56
C GLY A 949 18.67 33.81 13.39
N TYR A 950 17.59 33.21 12.95
CA TYR A 950 16.93 32.15 13.69
C TYR A 950 16.11 31.24 12.77
N GLY A 951 15.89 30.02 13.25
CA GLY A 951 14.99 29.04 12.69
C GLY A 951 13.87 28.69 13.67
N LEU A 952 12.63 28.69 13.18
CA LEU A 952 11.42 28.33 13.92
C LEU A 952 10.78 27.11 13.29
N GLY A 953 10.56 26.06 14.10
CA GLY A 953 9.83 24.86 13.66
C GLY A 953 8.33 25.10 13.66
N LEU A 954 7.71 25.25 12.48
CA LEU A 954 6.28 25.60 12.36
C LEU A 954 5.38 24.60 13.08
N GLU A 955 5.67 23.30 12.96
CA GLU A 955 4.91 22.25 13.64
C GLU A 955 5.03 22.34 15.18
N ARG A 956 6.19 22.74 15.72
CA ARG A 956 6.34 22.95 17.17
C ARG A 956 5.55 24.19 17.63
N PHE A 957 5.58 25.26 16.86
CA PHE A 957 4.80 26.47 17.11
C PHE A 957 3.29 26.20 17.10
N LEU A 958 2.81 25.42 16.13
CA LEU A 958 1.41 24.99 16.08
C LEU A 958 1.04 24.08 17.24
N ALA A 959 1.94 23.19 17.65
CA ALA A 959 1.69 22.30 18.78
C ALA A 959 1.52 23.10 20.08
N TRP A 960 2.27 24.18 20.24
CA TRP A 960 2.11 25.12 21.34
C TRP A 960 0.77 25.85 21.28
N MET A 961 0.47 26.55 20.16
CA MET A 961 -0.76 27.33 20.03
C MET A 961 -2.01 26.47 20.22
N ALA A 962 -2.08 25.33 19.53
CA ALA A 962 -3.25 24.45 19.53
C ALA A 962 -3.22 23.38 20.63
N ASN A 963 -2.30 23.47 21.60
CA ASN A 963 -2.12 22.51 22.69
C ASN A 963 -2.10 21.04 22.23
N GLN A 964 -1.35 20.77 21.16
CA GLN A 964 -1.19 19.43 20.62
C GLN A 964 -0.09 18.69 21.36
N HIS A 965 -0.41 17.49 21.84
CA HIS A 965 0.54 16.63 22.56
C HIS A 965 1.78 16.28 21.71
N THR A 966 1.67 16.26 20.37
CA THR A 966 2.79 15.94 19.49
C THR A 966 2.72 16.73 18.18
N VAL A 967 3.89 17.09 17.65
CA VAL A 967 4.04 17.75 16.34
C VAL A 967 3.52 16.91 15.16
N ARG A 968 3.32 15.60 15.36
CA ARG A 968 2.79 14.72 14.32
C ARG A 968 1.35 15.08 13.95
N THR A 969 0.54 15.57 14.89
CA THR A 969 -0.87 15.94 14.62
C THR A 969 -0.99 17.30 13.95
N THR A 970 0.06 18.13 14.00
CA THR A 970 0.16 19.41 13.29
C THR A 970 0.64 19.25 11.85
N CYS A 971 0.92 18.02 11.41
CA CYS A 971 1.23 17.70 10.02
C CYS A 971 -0.01 17.22 9.27
N LEU A 972 0.01 17.41 7.94
CA LEU A 972 -0.91 16.71 7.05
C LEU A 972 -0.62 15.21 7.10
N TYR A 973 0.59 14.82 6.70
CA TYR A 973 1.12 13.45 6.74
C TYR A 973 2.55 13.47 7.29
N PRO A 974 2.77 13.18 8.59
CA PRO A 974 4.07 13.34 9.22
C PRO A 974 5.12 12.35 8.68
N ARG A 975 6.39 12.77 8.66
CA ARG A 975 7.56 11.91 8.40
C ARG A 975 8.42 11.84 9.64
N PHE A 976 8.80 10.62 10.02
CA PHE A 976 9.70 10.33 11.14
C PHE A 976 10.27 8.92 10.96
N MET A 977 11.24 8.53 11.78
CA MET A 977 11.85 7.20 11.72
C MET A 977 10.77 6.09 11.75
N GLY A 978 10.75 5.23 10.72
CA GLY A 978 9.74 4.17 10.59
C GLY A 978 8.42 4.59 9.93
N ARG A 979 8.27 5.84 9.47
CA ARG A 979 7.07 6.31 8.75
C ARG A 979 7.38 7.16 7.52
N CYS A 980 7.09 6.59 6.34
CA CYS A 980 7.10 7.28 5.04
C CYS A 980 5.85 6.91 4.21
N LYS A 981 4.68 6.94 4.85
CA LYS A 981 3.36 6.69 4.25
C LYS A 981 2.43 7.86 4.57
N PRO A 982 1.31 8.04 3.84
CA PRO A 982 0.28 8.98 4.22
C PRO A 982 -0.07 8.85 5.71
#